data_AF-A0A5A7NED3-F1
#
_entry.id   AF-A0A5A7NED3-F1
#
_cell.length_a   1.000
_cell.length_b   1.000
_cell.length_c   1.000
_cell.angle_alpha   90.00
_cell.angle_beta   90.00
_cell.angle_gamma   90.00
#
_symmetry.space_group_name_H-M   'P 1'
#
loop_
_entity.id
_entity.type
_entity.pdbx_description
1 polymer ?
#
loop_
_entity_poly.entity_id
_entity_poly.type
_entity_poly.pdbx_seq_one_letter_code
_entity_poly.pdbx_strand_id
1 'polypeptide(L)'
;MGAVALLVAMLFCAAPLSAQTPPESEPQAELQTDVQTDGDSEPQTEPQNQGAEGRYYLGGPRLEPSPGEQRKADAQKAPTSILIGPYVPPRSIPSPAFTSSESQRDGEQPDAENSLTEQSVTEQTFVEQDISIDSLDRLDPAAIGVWVDEAEPAFPVTIWEGSPRALLSTLLPALPAESASPPVRALMRRLLLSPAILPPLPVAAEGAPENSESVPSLIEARLERLYAMGRVEDFLALANELPKGETGAIEAPIETLAITRMHSDALLAIGDYDQACTLANDAISRSGAAYWLRITALCAALDDQIPAARFKLALLADSNEADPAFFSLMEKLLTQDNTQNAAQNARQNARMGDGIAATSALDPALFALARLTQSRLAADLALRAPPLLLDKVARLPGYEPETQLHLALRAARHGFVDGPLIAAAFAAIPFDEAQRAGVFSSLEAANNPASAPDATTDSSTDSDPETAADHLVSGLKLDALLWQFAAEAKTPAERARWIEIAFQHGRKAGRARAMAAALSGPLDALDASMSLAGYADSMGRVHLLNGQPEQALGWYEAARIAADAGNADALRAQKALWALILIADADPSMGFEAALLDQWLASADEARADLLLSILYELGYSLETADTRPLWLATAPARTGPSAFLWRQMVEAIREQRLGESLLTSLVAIRHSGGIDGLSAPVLATILAALREANLKPYARDLALDVLLTQND
;
A
#
# COMPACT_ATOMS: atom_id res chain seq x y z
N MET A 1 -39.56 17.29 50.43
CA MET A 1 -40.43 18.49 50.49
C MET A 1 -40.04 19.37 49.31
N GLY A 2 -40.90 19.79 48.37
CA GLY A 2 -42.18 19.26 47.86
C GLY A 2 -42.12 19.31 46.31
N ALA A 3 -42.85 18.55 45.49
CA ALA A 3 -44.25 18.08 45.50
C ALA A 3 -45.28 19.10 44.94
N VAL A 4 -46.30 18.57 44.23
CA VAL A 4 -47.43 19.23 43.51
C VAL A 4 -47.07 19.72 42.08
N ALA A 5 -47.48 19.13 40.95
CA ALA A 5 -48.51 18.14 40.54
C ALA A 5 -49.92 18.67 40.18
N LEU A 6 -50.65 17.85 39.38
CA LEU A 6 -52.02 17.99 38.80
C LEU A 6 -52.17 18.81 37.49
N LEU A 7 -53.04 18.44 36.53
CA LEU A 7 -53.66 17.13 36.17
C LEU A 7 -54.39 17.28 34.81
N VAL A 8 -54.48 16.22 34.00
CA VAL A 8 -55.70 15.59 33.40
C VAL A 8 -55.30 14.72 32.19
N ALA A 9 -56.11 13.78 31.68
CA ALA A 9 -56.52 12.47 32.23
C ALA A 9 -57.53 11.79 31.25
N MET A 10 -57.78 10.49 31.42
CA MET A 10 -58.81 9.66 30.73
C MET A 10 -58.59 9.32 29.25
N LEU A 11 -58.96 8.14 28.73
CA LEU A 11 -59.14 6.77 29.29
C LEU A 11 -59.36 5.83 28.08
N PHE A 12 -58.96 4.55 28.14
CA PHE A 12 -59.83 3.38 27.82
C PHE A 12 -59.07 2.04 27.91
N CYS A 13 -59.72 1.02 28.45
CA CYS A 13 -59.23 -0.37 28.53
C CYS A 13 -59.95 -1.25 27.49
N ALA A 14 -59.34 -2.36 27.07
CA ALA A 14 -59.91 -3.72 27.20
C ALA A 14 -59.06 -4.80 26.52
N ALA A 15 -58.83 -5.90 27.25
CA ALA A 15 -58.68 -7.25 26.69
C ALA A 15 -59.90 -8.08 27.17
N PRO A 16 -60.23 -9.24 26.56
CA PRO A 16 -59.94 -10.49 27.26
C PRO A 16 -59.65 -11.73 26.37
N LEU A 17 -59.36 -12.84 27.07
CA LEU A 17 -59.03 -14.19 26.62
C LEU A 17 -60.17 -14.94 25.89
N SER A 18 -59.83 -15.96 25.09
CA SER A 18 -60.19 -17.37 25.42
C SER A 18 -59.38 -18.37 24.58
N ALA A 19 -59.31 -19.63 25.01
CA ALA A 19 -58.59 -20.73 24.37
C ALA A 19 -59.53 -21.89 24.04
N GLN A 20 -59.20 -22.70 23.02
CA GLN A 20 -59.73 -24.07 22.84
C GLN A 20 -58.79 -24.92 21.94
N THR A 21 -58.89 -26.24 22.08
CA THR A 21 -57.86 -27.23 21.69
C THR A 21 -58.31 -28.12 20.48
N PRO A 22 -57.71 -29.30 20.15
CA PRO A 22 -57.45 -29.72 18.76
C PRO A 22 -58.53 -30.67 18.17
N PRO A 23 -58.32 -31.29 16.99
CA PRO A 23 -57.81 -32.68 17.00
C PRO A 23 -56.93 -33.09 15.78
N GLU A 24 -56.65 -34.39 15.72
CA GLU A 24 -55.82 -35.18 14.77
C GLU A 24 -56.20 -35.08 13.27
N SER A 25 -55.24 -35.30 12.36
CA SER A 25 -55.18 -36.50 11.48
C SER A 25 -54.25 -36.34 10.25
N GLU A 26 -53.30 -37.26 10.05
CA GLU A 26 -52.80 -37.68 8.72
C GLU A 26 -53.96 -38.34 7.92
N PRO A 27 -53.99 -38.37 6.55
CA PRO A 27 -52.92 -38.99 5.75
C PRO A 27 -52.71 -38.53 4.28
N GLN A 28 -51.60 -39.02 3.70
CA GLN A 28 -51.36 -39.58 2.35
C GLN A 28 -51.91 -38.97 1.03
N ALA A 29 -51.11 -39.24 -0.01
CA ALA A 29 -51.49 -39.56 -1.40
C ALA A 29 -51.61 -38.44 -2.46
N GLU A 30 -50.71 -38.55 -3.45
CA GLU A 30 -51.02 -38.62 -4.91
C GLU A 30 -51.53 -37.34 -5.62
N LEU A 31 -51.36 -37.10 -6.94
CA LEU A 31 -50.68 -37.80 -8.04
C LEU A 31 -50.35 -36.82 -9.19
N GLN A 32 -49.48 -37.22 -10.13
CA GLN A 32 -49.48 -36.90 -11.59
C GLN A 32 -49.56 -35.45 -12.11
N THR A 33 -48.59 -35.10 -12.97
CA THR A 33 -48.74 -35.18 -14.45
C THR A 33 -47.38 -35.64 -15.03
N ASP A 34 -47.24 -36.86 -15.55
CA ASP A 34 -47.53 -37.28 -16.94
C ASP A 34 -46.58 -36.69 -18.01
N VAL A 35 -45.79 -37.58 -18.63
CA VAL A 35 -45.74 -37.84 -20.09
C VAL A 35 -44.81 -39.06 -20.37
N GLN A 36 -45.31 -40.04 -21.16
CA GLN A 36 -44.56 -41.20 -21.69
C GLN A 36 -43.32 -40.77 -22.52
N THR A 37 -42.12 -41.34 -22.36
CA THR A 37 -41.61 -42.70 -22.69
C THR A 37 -41.66 -43.11 -24.17
N ASP A 38 -40.47 -43.33 -24.74
CA ASP A 38 -39.97 -44.53 -25.46
C ASP A 38 -38.77 -44.10 -26.34
N GLY A 39 -37.62 -44.78 -26.40
CA GLY A 39 -37.09 -45.92 -25.65
C GLY A 39 -35.62 -46.22 -26.05
N ASP A 40 -34.85 -46.80 -25.12
CA ASP A 40 -33.58 -47.56 -25.24
C ASP A 40 -32.40 -47.08 -26.13
N SER A 41 -31.23 -46.84 -25.50
CA SER A 41 -30.07 -47.77 -25.54
C SER A 41 -28.80 -47.26 -24.82
N GLU A 42 -28.59 -47.72 -23.58
CA GLU A 42 -27.31 -48.03 -22.89
C GLU A 42 -26.18 -46.98 -22.63
N PRO A 43 -25.30 -47.21 -21.62
CA PRO A 43 -24.81 -46.12 -20.76
C PRO A 43 -23.28 -45.92 -20.72
N GLN A 44 -22.85 -44.83 -20.09
CA GLN A 44 -21.51 -44.72 -19.48
C GLN A 44 -21.58 -44.19 -18.05
N THR A 45 -20.81 -44.83 -17.17
CA THR A 45 -20.81 -44.67 -15.72
C THR A 45 -19.86 -43.57 -15.24
N GLU A 46 -20.21 -42.94 -14.10
CA GLU A 46 -19.27 -42.19 -13.26
C GLU A 46 -18.09 -43.08 -12.81
N PRO A 47 -16.99 -42.46 -12.36
CA PRO A 47 -16.75 -42.61 -10.92
C PRO A 47 -16.30 -41.32 -10.19
N GLN A 48 -16.57 -41.36 -8.89
CA GLN A 48 -16.06 -40.47 -7.85
C GLN A 48 -14.52 -40.45 -7.83
N ASN A 49 -13.92 -39.38 -7.29
CA ASN A 49 -12.50 -39.36 -6.99
C ASN A 49 -12.21 -38.75 -5.60
N GLN A 50 -11.67 -39.56 -4.69
CA GLN A 50 -11.05 -39.14 -3.43
C GLN A 50 -9.54 -39.30 -3.54
N GLY A 51 -8.79 -38.43 -2.84
CA GLY A 51 -7.38 -38.18 -3.11
C GLY A 51 -6.38 -39.32 -2.91
N ALA A 52 -5.17 -39.09 -3.44
CA ALA A 52 -3.91 -39.64 -2.93
C ALA A 52 -2.71 -38.82 -3.44
N GLU A 53 -1.61 -38.91 -2.70
CA GLU A 53 -0.35 -38.19 -2.91
C GLU A 53 0.36 -38.53 -4.23
N GLY A 54 1.07 -37.55 -4.82
CA GLY A 54 1.86 -37.72 -6.05
C GLY A 54 3.29 -37.21 -5.93
N ARG A 55 4.23 -38.09 -5.56
CA ARG A 55 5.69 -37.80 -5.67
C ARG A 55 6.13 -37.91 -7.13
N TYR A 56 6.72 -36.84 -7.68
CA TYR A 56 7.27 -36.87 -9.04
C TYR A 56 8.70 -37.41 -9.09
N TYR A 57 8.87 -38.59 -9.70
CA TYR A 57 10.17 -39.11 -10.13
C TYR A 57 10.53 -38.56 -11.52
N LEU A 58 11.72 -37.99 -11.67
CA LEU A 58 12.32 -37.67 -12.98
C LEU A 58 13.17 -38.85 -13.48
N GLY A 59 12.75 -39.47 -14.58
CA GLY A 59 13.47 -40.58 -15.22
C GLY A 59 13.07 -40.76 -16.68
N GLY A 60 13.75 -40.07 -17.59
CA GLY A 60 13.58 -40.23 -19.05
C GLY A 60 14.32 -41.46 -19.59
N PRO A 61 13.82 -42.11 -20.66
CA PRO A 61 14.40 -43.34 -21.18
C PRO A 61 15.72 -43.11 -21.93
N ARG A 62 16.67 -44.04 -21.74
CA ARG A 62 17.98 -44.05 -22.40
C ARG A 62 17.87 -44.63 -23.81
N LEU A 63 18.04 -43.80 -24.84
CA LEU A 63 18.19 -44.23 -26.23
C LEU A 63 19.67 -44.54 -26.53
N GLU A 64 19.96 -45.75 -26.98
CA GLU A 64 21.28 -46.13 -27.50
C GLU A 64 21.37 -45.85 -29.01
N PRO A 65 22.41 -45.14 -29.50
CA PRO A 65 22.63 -44.95 -30.93
C PRO A 65 23.43 -46.10 -31.55
N SER A 66 22.89 -46.69 -32.62
CA SER A 66 23.59 -47.67 -33.46
C SER A 66 24.61 -46.97 -34.40
N PRO A 67 25.72 -47.61 -34.81
CA PRO A 67 26.85 -46.89 -35.38
C PRO A 67 26.80 -46.72 -36.90
N GLY A 68 27.19 -45.53 -37.36
CA GLY A 68 27.91 -45.36 -38.63
C GLY A 68 27.23 -44.54 -39.72
N GLU A 69 27.46 -43.22 -39.70
CA GLU A 69 27.83 -42.52 -40.94
C GLU A 69 28.72 -41.30 -40.65
N GLN A 70 29.81 -41.17 -41.39
CA GLN A 70 30.85 -40.17 -41.14
C GLN A 70 30.62 -38.92 -42.01
N ARG A 71 30.45 -37.75 -41.37
CA ARG A 71 30.77 -36.46 -42.00
C ARG A 71 31.90 -35.78 -41.22
N LYS A 72 32.97 -35.46 -41.93
CA LYS A 72 34.12 -34.68 -41.44
C LYS A 72 33.93 -33.19 -41.77
N ALA A 73 34.83 -32.37 -41.22
CA ALA A 73 34.95 -30.91 -41.33
C ALA A 73 34.02 -30.12 -40.39
N ASP A 74 34.49 -29.18 -39.53
CA ASP A 74 35.87 -28.87 -39.12
C ASP A 74 35.86 -28.46 -37.63
N ALA A 75 36.87 -28.87 -36.86
CA ALA A 75 36.93 -28.64 -35.41
C ALA A 75 38.28 -28.05 -34.98
N GLN A 76 38.38 -26.71 -35.02
CA GLN A 76 39.51 -25.95 -34.48
C GLN A 76 39.06 -24.95 -33.40
N LYS A 77 38.49 -25.50 -32.32
CA LYS A 77 38.50 -24.86 -30.99
C LYS A 77 38.37 -25.94 -29.92
N ALA A 78 39.23 -25.90 -28.91
CA ALA A 78 39.05 -26.73 -27.72
C ALA A 78 37.78 -26.26 -26.97
N PRO A 79 36.99 -27.18 -26.38
CA PRO A 79 35.83 -26.78 -25.58
C PRO A 79 36.30 -26.02 -24.34
N THR A 80 35.81 -24.79 -24.17
CA THR A 80 36.10 -23.98 -22.98
C THR A 80 35.43 -24.62 -21.77
N SER A 81 36.23 -24.85 -20.71
CA SER A 81 35.74 -25.43 -19.47
C SER A 81 34.78 -24.47 -18.75
N ILE A 82 33.56 -24.92 -18.46
CA ILE A 82 32.67 -24.24 -17.51
C ILE A 82 33.05 -24.74 -16.12
N LEU A 83 34.04 -24.09 -15.51
CA LEU A 83 34.35 -24.22 -14.08
C LEU A 83 34.24 -22.85 -13.44
N ILE A 84 33.14 -22.64 -12.71
CA ILE A 84 33.00 -21.51 -11.79
C ILE A 84 33.82 -21.87 -10.54
N GLY A 85 34.95 -21.18 -10.37
CA GLY A 85 35.87 -21.30 -9.22
C GLY A 85 35.98 -19.98 -8.45
N PRO A 86 36.45 -20.00 -7.19
CA PRO A 86 36.06 -19.01 -6.20
C PRO A 86 36.86 -17.70 -6.20
N TYR A 87 36.16 -16.66 -5.72
CA TYR A 87 36.58 -15.42 -5.06
C TYR A 87 38.10 -15.12 -4.94
N VAL A 88 38.52 -13.97 -5.47
CA VAL A 88 39.86 -13.39 -5.27
C VAL A 88 39.71 -11.95 -4.74
N PRO A 89 40.31 -11.59 -3.59
CA PRO A 89 40.20 -10.24 -3.03
C PRO A 89 41.09 -9.23 -3.78
N PRO A 90 40.73 -7.94 -3.80
CA PRO A 90 41.49 -6.93 -4.55
C PRO A 90 42.80 -6.55 -3.84
N ARG A 91 43.92 -6.64 -4.55
CA ARG A 91 45.15 -5.92 -4.19
C ARG A 91 45.82 -5.26 -5.40
N SER A 92 45.91 -3.93 -5.29
CA SER A 92 46.97 -3.07 -5.85
C SER A 92 47.36 -3.27 -7.33
N ILE A 93 46.73 -2.51 -8.21
CA ILE A 93 47.37 -2.06 -9.46
C ILE A 93 48.07 -0.72 -9.17
N PRO A 94 49.36 -0.55 -9.47
CA PRO A 94 50.06 0.72 -9.24
C PRO A 94 49.65 1.78 -10.26
N SER A 95 49.41 3.01 -9.80
CA SER A 95 49.15 4.16 -10.67
C SER A 95 50.39 4.54 -11.48
N PRO A 96 50.25 4.95 -12.76
CA PRO A 96 51.37 5.47 -13.53
C PRO A 96 51.81 6.84 -12.97
N ALA A 97 53.12 7.05 -12.88
CA ALA A 97 53.69 8.28 -12.35
C ALA A 97 53.55 9.43 -13.34
N PHE A 98 52.90 10.52 -12.93
CA PHE A 98 53.02 11.81 -13.60
C PHE A 98 54.26 12.54 -13.09
N THR A 99 55.13 12.94 -14.02
CA THR A 99 56.32 13.75 -13.72
C THR A 99 55.93 15.17 -13.36
N SER A 100 56.20 15.57 -12.11
CA SER A 100 56.06 16.94 -11.64
C SER A 100 57.18 17.83 -12.19
N SER A 101 56.84 18.76 -13.08
CA SER A 101 57.69 19.93 -13.37
C SER A 101 57.26 21.10 -12.50
N GLU A 102 57.98 21.33 -11.42
CA GLU A 102 57.89 22.56 -10.64
C GLU A 102 58.51 23.73 -11.40
N SER A 103 57.81 24.88 -11.43
CA SER A 103 58.41 26.19 -11.72
C SER A 103 57.56 27.30 -11.11
N GLN A 104 57.92 27.63 -9.86
CA GLN A 104 57.89 28.94 -9.21
C GLN A 104 56.65 29.85 -9.32
N ARG A 105 56.09 30.11 -8.13
CA ARG A 105 55.33 31.34 -7.83
C ARG A 105 56.29 32.45 -7.42
N ASP A 106 56.22 33.56 -8.12
CA ASP A 106 56.29 34.93 -7.58
C ASP A 106 55.00 35.62 -8.11
N GLY A 107 54.24 36.43 -7.38
CA GLY A 107 54.49 37.04 -6.09
C GLY A 107 54.35 38.55 -6.17
N GLU A 108 53.16 39.09 -6.50
CA GLU A 108 52.75 40.45 -6.10
C GLU A 108 51.23 40.71 -6.27
N GLN A 109 50.68 41.51 -5.35
CA GLN A 109 49.39 42.21 -5.35
C GLN A 109 49.73 43.61 -4.74
N PRO A 110 49.04 44.74 -5.01
CA PRO A 110 47.59 44.81 -5.22
C PRO A 110 47.10 45.98 -6.13
N ASP A 111 45.84 46.38 -5.87
CA ASP A 111 45.22 47.70 -6.11
C ASP A 111 44.45 47.96 -7.42
N ALA A 112 43.61 48.99 -7.32
CA ALA A 112 42.28 49.05 -7.93
C ALA A 112 42.08 50.25 -8.88
N GLU A 113 40.81 50.50 -9.19
CA GLU A 113 40.25 51.66 -9.90
C GLU A 113 40.29 51.65 -11.45
N ASN A 114 39.14 51.27 -12.01
CA ASN A 114 38.25 52.20 -12.73
C ASN A 114 38.86 53.07 -13.86
N SER A 115 38.53 52.76 -15.11
CA SER A 115 38.05 53.77 -16.09
C SER A 115 37.43 53.13 -17.33
N LEU A 116 36.21 53.56 -17.64
CA LEU A 116 35.61 53.44 -18.98
C LEU A 116 36.17 54.55 -19.88
N THR A 117 36.69 54.22 -21.06
CA THR A 117 36.51 55.07 -22.26
C THR A 117 36.75 54.29 -23.54
N GLU A 118 35.95 54.60 -24.56
CA GLU A 118 35.96 53.95 -25.87
C GLU A 118 37.21 54.31 -26.69
N GLN A 119 37.73 53.34 -27.46
CA GLN A 119 38.34 53.63 -28.76
C GLN A 119 37.84 52.64 -29.81
N SER A 120 37.39 53.19 -30.93
CA SER A 120 36.74 52.45 -32.01
C SER A 120 37.74 51.67 -32.88
N VAL A 121 37.34 50.44 -33.20
CA VAL A 121 37.50 49.77 -34.50
C VAL A 121 38.89 49.83 -35.14
N THR A 122 39.56 48.68 -35.16
CA THR A 122 40.22 48.25 -36.39
C THR A 122 39.75 46.83 -36.71
N GLU A 123 38.97 46.77 -37.77
CA GLU A 123 38.41 45.63 -38.48
C GLU A 123 39.30 44.37 -38.43
N GLN A 124 38.93 43.43 -37.56
CA GLN A 124 39.27 42.03 -37.73
C GLN A 124 38.01 41.32 -38.23
N THR A 125 38.14 40.65 -39.36
CA THR A 125 37.12 39.79 -39.96
C THR A 125 36.55 38.86 -38.89
N PHE A 126 35.29 39.09 -38.52
CA PHE A 126 34.48 38.05 -37.92
C PHE A 126 34.39 36.93 -38.96
N VAL A 127 35.13 35.85 -38.71
CA VAL A 127 34.64 34.55 -39.15
C VAL A 127 33.32 34.39 -38.43
N GLU A 128 32.24 34.42 -39.20
CA GLU A 128 30.91 34.06 -38.74
C GLU A 128 31.02 32.61 -38.25
N GLN A 129 31.28 32.46 -36.94
CA GLN A 129 31.06 31.21 -36.26
C GLN A 129 29.56 31.04 -36.29
N ASP A 130 29.12 30.36 -37.35
CA ASP A 130 27.84 29.70 -37.45
C ASP A 130 27.63 28.95 -36.14
N ILE A 131 26.84 29.55 -35.25
CA ILE A 131 26.39 28.89 -34.04
C ILE A 131 25.37 27.89 -34.55
N SER A 132 25.89 26.77 -35.03
CA SER A 132 25.15 25.54 -35.21
C SER A 132 24.64 25.18 -33.82
N ILE A 133 23.44 25.69 -33.52
CA ILE A 133 22.58 25.14 -32.49
C ILE A 133 22.31 23.72 -32.97
N ASP A 134 23.14 22.77 -32.52
CA ASP A 134 22.78 21.36 -32.54
C ASP A 134 21.35 21.31 -32.00
N SER A 135 20.44 20.78 -32.82
CA SER A 135 19.01 20.83 -32.58
C SER A 135 18.74 20.33 -31.17
N LEU A 136 18.31 21.24 -30.28
CA LEU A 136 18.13 20.96 -28.85
C LEU A 136 17.38 19.64 -28.70
N ASP A 137 18.07 18.63 -28.15
CA ASP A 137 17.56 17.27 -28.06
C ASP A 137 16.16 17.30 -27.45
N ARG A 138 15.21 16.66 -28.14
CA ARG A 138 13.78 16.81 -27.84
C ARG A 138 13.51 16.37 -26.42
N LEU A 139 13.27 17.35 -25.52
CA LEU A 139 13.14 17.11 -24.09
C LEU A 139 12.05 16.06 -23.82
N ASP A 140 12.46 14.92 -23.26
CA ASP A 140 11.54 13.86 -22.87
C ASP A 140 10.68 14.36 -21.71
N PRO A 141 9.34 14.44 -21.84
CA PRO A 141 8.48 14.94 -20.76
C PRO A 141 8.57 14.07 -19.50
N ALA A 142 8.95 12.80 -19.64
CA ALA A 142 9.15 11.91 -18.52
C ALA A 142 10.46 12.20 -17.73
N ALA A 143 11.27 13.17 -18.16
CA ALA A 143 12.41 13.68 -17.39
C ALA A 143 12.02 14.71 -16.32
N ILE A 144 10.82 15.30 -16.41
CA ILE A 144 10.31 16.33 -15.50
C ILE A 144 10.14 15.75 -14.08
N GLY A 145 10.43 16.55 -13.06
CA GLY A 145 10.28 16.15 -11.67
C GLY A 145 9.94 17.33 -10.77
N VAL A 146 9.18 17.04 -9.72
CA VAL A 146 8.55 18.00 -8.80
C VAL A 146 8.77 17.61 -7.34
N TRP A 147 9.87 16.90 -7.07
CA TRP A 147 10.20 16.49 -5.71
C TRP A 147 10.45 17.71 -4.82
N VAL A 148 9.52 17.93 -3.88
CA VAL A 148 9.63 18.93 -2.81
C VAL A 148 9.64 18.18 -1.48
N ASP A 149 10.85 18.11 -0.92
CA ASP A 149 11.15 17.69 0.45
C ASP A 149 12.46 18.38 0.85
N GLU A 150 12.51 18.99 2.03
CA GLU A 150 13.70 19.71 2.52
C GLU A 150 14.66 18.80 3.29
N ALA A 151 14.16 17.69 3.86
CA ALA A 151 14.97 16.75 4.63
C ALA A 151 15.71 15.76 3.71
N GLU A 152 15.11 15.43 2.56
CA GLU A 152 15.70 14.52 1.58
C GLU A 152 15.79 15.14 0.18
N PRO A 153 16.97 15.14 -0.47
CA PRO A 153 17.09 15.60 -1.85
C PRO A 153 16.39 14.63 -2.83
N ALA A 154 16.02 15.12 -4.01
CA ALA A 154 15.58 14.25 -5.10
C ALA A 154 16.65 13.20 -5.45
N PHE A 155 16.26 12.13 -6.15
CA PHE A 155 17.25 11.22 -6.71
C PHE A 155 18.16 11.93 -7.74
N PRO A 156 19.41 11.46 -7.93
CA PRO A 156 20.29 11.99 -8.97
C PRO A 156 19.62 11.89 -10.35
N VAL A 157 19.80 12.89 -11.20
CA VAL A 157 19.20 12.88 -12.54
C VAL A 157 19.69 11.69 -13.39
N THR A 158 20.81 11.07 -13.06
CA THR A 158 21.34 9.85 -13.71
C THR A 158 20.77 8.54 -13.16
N ILE A 159 19.70 8.57 -12.35
CA ILE A 159 19.14 7.37 -11.68
C ILE A 159 18.86 6.20 -12.65
N TRP A 160 18.50 6.46 -13.91
CA TRP A 160 18.21 5.44 -14.93
C TRP A 160 19.40 5.05 -15.82
N GLU A 161 20.61 5.51 -15.51
CA GLU A 161 21.82 5.15 -16.24
C GLU A 161 22.01 3.62 -16.31
N GLY A 162 22.42 3.10 -17.47
CA GLY A 162 22.52 1.67 -17.76
C GLY A 162 21.21 0.87 -17.80
N SER A 163 20.05 1.49 -17.51
CA SER A 163 18.75 0.80 -17.46
C SER A 163 18.10 0.80 -18.85
N PRO A 164 17.54 -0.32 -19.36
CA PRO A 164 16.88 -0.33 -20.66
C PRO A 164 15.46 0.25 -20.58
N ARG A 165 15.13 1.22 -21.46
CA ARG A 165 13.84 1.95 -21.43
C ARG A 165 12.61 1.04 -21.45
N ALA A 166 12.65 -0.06 -22.22
CA ALA A 166 11.56 -1.03 -22.30
C ALA A 166 11.25 -1.73 -20.96
N LEU A 167 12.28 -1.94 -20.13
CA LEU A 167 12.11 -2.49 -18.78
C LEU A 167 11.46 -1.47 -17.84
N LEU A 168 11.80 -0.18 -17.96
CA LEU A 168 11.14 0.89 -17.20
C LEU A 168 9.65 0.99 -17.55
N SER A 169 9.32 0.96 -18.85
CA SER A 169 7.94 0.97 -19.35
C SER A 169 7.12 -0.25 -18.89
N THR A 170 7.79 -1.37 -18.57
CA THR A 170 7.13 -2.58 -18.05
C THR A 170 6.97 -2.53 -16.53
N LEU A 171 7.99 -2.06 -15.80
CA LEU A 171 8.03 -2.16 -14.34
C LEU A 171 7.41 -0.95 -13.60
N LEU A 172 7.38 0.25 -14.18
CA LEU A 172 6.71 1.40 -13.55
C LEU A 172 5.19 1.19 -13.38
N PRO A 173 4.45 0.65 -14.37
CA PRO A 173 3.08 0.18 -14.17
C PRO A 173 2.95 -1.02 -13.21
N ALA A 174 4.05 -1.77 -13.00
CA ALA A 174 4.10 -2.89 -12.09
C ALA A 174 4.31 -2.50 -10.61
N LEU A 175 4.58 -1.23 -10.28
CA LEU A 175 4.69 -0.77 -8.90
C LEU A 175 3.38 -0.98 -8.09
N PRO A 176 3.44 -1.24 -6.77
CA PRO A 176 2.25 -1.48 -5.95
C PRO A 176 1.37 -0.22 -5.79
N ALA A 177 0.06 -0.35 -5.99
CA ALA A 177 -0.90 0.76 -5.77
C ALA A 177 -1.42 0.84 -4.32
N GLU A 178 -1.40 -0.28 -3.60
CA GLU A 178 -1.79 -0.39 -2.18
C GLU A 178 -0.54 -0.81 -1.38
N SER A 179 -0.24 -0.09 -0.29
CA SER A 179 0.85 -0.42 0.63
C SER A 179 0.68 0.30 1.97
N ALA A 180 0.52 -0.46 3.05
CA ALA A 180 0.46 0.08 4.40
C ALA A 180 1.82 0.58 4.92
N SER A 181 2.92 0.14 4.32
CA SER A 181 4.31 0.45 4.72
C SER A 181 4.74 1.88 4.36
N PRO A 182 5.07 2.76 5.33
CA PRO A 182 5.60 4.10 5.06
C PRO A 182 6.91 4.13 4.26
N PRO A 183 7.98 3.38 4.58
CA PRO A 183 9.24 3.47 3.84
C PRO A 183 9.06 3.06 2.37
N VAL A 184 8.20 2.06 2.09
CA VAL A 184 7.82 1.70 0.72
C VAL A 184 7.10 2.85 0.02
N ARG A 185 6.09 3.47 0.63
CA ARG A 185 5.37 4.61 0.03
C ARG A 185 6.25 5.86 -0.16
N ALA A 186 7.16 6.13 0.77
CA ALA A 186 8.10 7.25 0.69
C ALA A 186 9.10 7.03 -0.46
N LEU A 187 9.68 5.82 -0.55
CA LEU A 187 10.60 5.46 -1.63
C LEU A 187 9.93 5.53 -3.00
N MET A 188 8.68 5.05 -3.11
CA MET A 188 7.87 5.16 -4.31
C MET A 188 7.60 6.61 -4.69
N ARG A 189 7.19 7.46 -3.73
CA ARG A 189 7.00 8.91 -3.96
C ARG A 189 8.28 9.52 -4.53
N ARG A 190 9.42 9.24 -3.91
CA ARG A 190 10.72 9.80 -4.30
C ARG A 190 11.14 9.35 -5.69
N LEU A 191 10.92 8.08 -6.02
CA LEU A 191 11.17 7.52 -7.36
C LEU A 191 10.25 8.13 -8.43
N LEU A 192 8.97 8.36 -8.11
CA LEU A 192 7.97 8.84 -9.06
C LEU A 192 8.01 10.35 -9.30
N LEU A 193 8.56 11.16 -8.38
CA LEU A 193 8.59 12.62 -8.47
C LEU A 193 9.98 13.20 -8.76
N SER A 194 11.07 12.42 -8.63
CA SER A 194 12.41 12.92 -8.94
C SER A 194 12.58 13.20 -10.45
N PRO A 195 13.30 14.26 -10.85
CA PRO A 195 13.67 14.49 -12.24
C PRO A 195 14.75 13.50 -12.67
N ALA A 196 14.77 13.10 -13.94
CA ALA A 196 15.74 12.13 -14.44
C ALA A 196 16.02 12.22 -15.94
N ILE A 197 17.29 12.13 -16.33
CA ILE A 197 17.70 11.85 -17.70
C ILE A 197 17.30 10.41 -18.00
N LEU A 198 16.56 10.22 -19.10
CA LEU A 198 16.04 8.92 -19.48
C LEU A 198 16.91 8.24 -20.54
N PRO A 199 16.98 6.89 -20.52
CA PRO A 199 17.58 6.14 -21.61
C PRO A 199 16.88 6.47 -22.94
N PRO A 200 17.63 6.54 -24.05
CA PRO A 200 17.08 6.90 -25.35
C PRO A 200 15.97 5.92 -25.77
N LEU A 201 15.04 6.41 -26.59
CA LEU A 201 14.08 5.54 -27.24
C LEU A 201 14.83 4.51 -28.10
N PRO A 202 14.35 3.24 -28.19
CA PRO A 202 14.88 2.29 -29.15
C PRO A 202 14.81 2.91 -30.55
N VAL A 203 15.94 2.98 -31.25
CA VAL A 203 15.96 3.45 -32.64
C VAL A 203 15.09 2.49 -33.45
N ALA A 204 13.98 2.98 -33.98
CA ALA A 204 13.16 2.19 -34.90
C ALA A 204 14.04 1.78 -36.08
N ALA A 205 14.17 0.47 -36.32
CA ALA A 205 14.94 -0.02 -37.46
C ALA A 205 14.39 0.60 -38.75
N GLU A 206 15.26 1.00 -39.68
CA GLU A 206 14.80 1.56 -40.96
C GLU A 206 13.86 0.57 -41.67
N GLY A 207 12.63 0.98 -41.93
CA GLY A 207 11.58 0.11 -42.48
C GLY A 207 10.76 -0.68 -41.45
N ALA A 208 10.89 -0.41 -40.14
CA ALA A 208 9.90 -0.84 -39.16
C ALA A 208 8.52 -0.26 -39.54
N PRO A 209 7.44 -1.05 -39.45
CA PRO A 209 6.10 -0.55 -39.77
C PRO A 209 5.72 0.59 -38.82
N GLU A 210 4.96 1.57 -39.31
CA GLU A 210 4.39 2.68 -38.53
C GLU A 210 3.53 2.20 -37.33
N ASN A 211 3.17 0.91 -37.33
CA ASN A 211 2.42 0.20 -36.30
C ASN A 211 3.33 -0.42 -35.21
N SER A 212 4.61 -0.05 -35.13
CA SER A 212 5.50 -0.41 -34.02
C SER A 212 4.80 -0.08 -32.70
N GLU A 213 4.62 -1.07 -31.81
CA GLU A 213 3.94 -0.89 -30.52
C GLU A 213 4.48 0.36 -29.81
N SER A 214 3.61 1.33 -29.57
CA SER A 214 3.98 2.58 -28.93
C SER A 214 4.47 2.28 -27.52
N VAL A 215 5.78 2.43 -27.29
CA VAL A 215 6.39 2.26 -25.97
C VAL A 215 5.60 3.11 -24.97
N PRO A 216 5.01 2.51 -23.90
CA PRO A 216 4.17 3.24 -22.97
C PRO A 216 4.85 4.51 -22.46
N SER A 217 4.11 5.61 -22.49
CA SER A 217 4.60 6.92 -22.06
C SER A 217 5.04 6.83 -20.60
N LEU A 218 6.34 7.02 -20.34
CA LEU A 218 6.90 6.89 -18.99
C LEU A 218 6.34 7.95 -18.03
N ILE A 219 5.93 9.11 -18.54
CA ILE A 219 5.25 10.13 -17.74
C ILE A 219 3.81 9.71 -17.41
N GLU A 220 3.11 9.08 -18.35
CA GLU A 220 1.78 8.51 -18.10
C GLU A 220 1.86 7.40 -17.06
N ALA A 221 2.85 6.49 -17.14
CA ALA A 221 3.06 5.45 -16.13
C ALA A 221 3.38 6.00 -14.73
N ARG A 222 4.10 7.13 -14.63
CA ARG A 222 4.37 7.82 -13.36
C ARG A 222 3.09 8.43 -12.78
N LEU A 223 2.33 9.15 -13.61
CA LEU A 223 1.05 9.76 -13.25
C LEU A 223 -0.01 8.71 -12.86
N GLU A 224 -0.16 7.64 -13.65
CA GLU A 224 -1.02 6.49 -13.36
C GLU A 224 -0.67 5.86 -12.01
N ARG A 225 0.62 5.75 -11.66
CA ARG A 225 1.01 5.20 -10.35
C ARG A 225 0.63 6.13 -9.20
N LEU A 226 0.87 7.44 -9.31
CA LEU A 226 0.44 8.42 -8.31
C LEU A 226 -1.09 8.43 -8.15
N TYR A 227 -1.82 8.38 -9.27
CA TYR A 227 -3.28 8.28 -9.33
C TYR A 227 -3.80 7.02 -8.63
N ALA A 228 -3.21 5.85 -8.94
CA ALA A 228 -3.56 4.56 -8.34
C ALA A 228 -3.21 4.46 -6.84
N MET A 229 -2.18 5.17 -6.39
CA MET A 229 -1.85 5.33 -4.96
C MET A 229 -2.78 6.31 -4.23
N GLY A 230 -3.68 7.01 -4.94
CA GLY A 230 -4.54 8.06 -4.36
C GLY A 230 -3.78 9.33 -3.96
N ARG A 231 -2.60 9.57 -4.52
CA ARG A 231 -1.69 10.68 -4.20
C ARG A 231 -2.06 11.92 -5.00
N VAL A 232 -3.23 12.49 -4.72
CA VAL A 232 -3.85 13.53 -5.56
C VAL A 232 -2.97 14.78 -5.68
N GLU A 233 -2.37 15.21 -4.56
CA GLU A 233 -1.54 16.41 -4.50
C GLU A 233 -0.22 16.24 -5.27
N ASP A 234 0.46 15.11 -5.09
CA ASP A 234 1.70 14.80 -5.83
C ASP A 234 1.43 14.54 -7.32
N PHE A 235 0.27 13.97 -7.66
CA PHE A 235 -0.20 13.84 -9.04
C PHE A 235 -0.36 15.22 -9.69
N LEU A 236 -1.10 16.12 -9.02
CA LEU A 236 -1.39 17.46 -9.55
C LEU A 236 -0.13 18.31 -9.67
N ALA A 237 0.79 18.20 -8.70
CA ALA A 237 2.10 18.85 -8.78
C ALA A 237 2.86 18.42 -10.06
N LEU A 238 2.92 17.12 -10.36
CA LEU A 238 3.63 16.64 -11.55
C LEU A 238 2.89 16.94 -12.87
N ALA A 239 1.56 16.84 -12.87
CA ALA A 239 0.74 17.09 -14.05
C ALA A 239 0.77 18.57 -14.49
N ASN A 240 0.83 19.51 -13.54
CA ASN A 240 0.84 20.95 -13.83
C ASN A 240 2.16 21.46 -14.46
N GLU A 241 3.27 20.76 -14.24
CA GLU A 241 4.58 21.10 -14.84
C GLU A 241 4.79 20.51 -16.25
N LEU A 242 3.80 19.80 -16.80
CA LEU A 242 3.91 19.27 -18.17
C LEU A 242 3.79 20.39 -19.22
N PRO A 243 4.64 20.41 -20.27
CA PRO A 243 4.56 21.41 -21.31
C PRO A 243 3.22 21.31 -22.06
N LYS A 244 2.45 22.40 -21.99
CA LYS A 244 1.19 22.55 -22.72
C LYS A 244 1.49 22.63 -24.22
N GLY A 245 0.75 21.87 -25.02
CA GLY A 245 1.07 21.53 -26.42
C GLY A 245 0.99 22.65 -27.47
N GLU A 246 1.39 23.87 -27.13
CA GLU A 246 1.42 25.04 -28.03
C GLU A 246 2.86 25.45 -28.43
N THR A 247 3.88 24.96 -27.74
CA THR A 247 5.28 25.16 -28.17
C THR A 247 5.57 24.32 -29.40
N GLY A 248 5.80 24.97 -30.55
CA GLY A 248 6.02 24.35 -31.88
C GLY A 248 7.31 23.52 -32.04
N ALA A 249 7.84 22.95 -30.96
CA ALA A 249 8.95 21.99 -30.95
C ALA A 249 8.46 20.53 -30.72
N ILE A 250 7.16 20.31 -30.53
CA ILE A 250 6.60 18.99 -30.19
C ILE A 250 5.41 18.67 -31.10
N GLU A 251 5.62 17.75 -32.05
CA GLU A 251 4.61 17.37 -33.07
C GLU A 251 3.47 16.48 -32.53
N ALA A 252 3.52 16.09 -31.24
CA ALA A 252 2.49 15.31 -30.58
C ALA A 252 2.16 15.91 -29.19
N PRO A 253 0.88 16.02 -28.79
CA PRO A 253 0.51 16.45 -27.44
C PRO A 253 1.09 15.51 -26.38
N ILE A 254 1.81 16.08 -25.41
CA ILE A 254 2.31 15.34 -24.24
C ILE A 254 1.13 14.88 -23.38
N GLU A 255 0.13 15.75 -23.22
CA GLU A 255 -1.14 15.40 -22.60
C GLU A 255 -1.93 14.46 -23.53
N THR A 256 -1.78 13.16 -23.28
CA THR A 256 -2.67 12.13 -23.83
C THR A 256 -4.07 12.31 -23.24
N LEU A 257 -5.11 11.83 -23.94
CA LEU A 257 -6.48 11.83 -23.41
C LEU A 257 -6.60 11.09 -22.06
N ALA A 258 -5.69 10.15 -21.76
CA ALA A 258 -5.61 9.47 -20.47
C ALA A 258 -5.08 10.41 -19.36
N ILE A 259 -3.98 11.13 -19.62
CA ILE A 259 -3.43 12.14 -18.69
C ILE A 259 -4.47 13.24 -18.41
N THR A 260 -5.11 13.79 -19.45
CA THR A 260 -6.12 14.85 -19.28
C THR A 260 -7.31 14.38 -18.42
N ARG A 261 -7.76 13.12 -18.59
CA ARG A 261 -8.81 12.50 -17.75
C ARG A 261 -8.36 12.38 -16.30
N MET A 262 -7.21 11.76 -16.04
CA MET A 262 -6.68 11.64 -14.68
C MET A 262 -6.50 13.01 -13.99
N HIS A 263 -6.11 14.04 -14.76
CA HIS A 263 -6.01 15.42 -14.26
C HIS A 263 -7.37 16.01 -13.89
N SER A 264 -8.39 15.89 -14.76
CA SER A 264 -9.74 16.35 -14.44
C SER A 264 -10.33 15.60 -13.23
N ASP A 265 -10.14 14.28 -13.17
CA ASP A 265 -10.53 13.42 -12.04
C ASP A 265 -9.86 13.84 -10.72
N ALA A 266 -8.58 14.17 -10.74
CA ALA A 266 -7.83 14.66 -9.57
C ALA A 266 -8.33 16.04 -9.10
N LEU A 267 -8.58 16.99 -10.02
CA LEU A 267 -9.13 18.31 -9.71
C LEU A 267 -10.54 18.20 -9.08
N LEU A 268 -11.41 17.37 -9.67
CA LEU A 268 -12.74 17.08 -9.12
C LEU A 268 -12.68 16.42 -7.73
N ALA A 269 -11.69 15.55 -7.49
CA ALA A 269 -11.48 14.91 -6.19
C ALA A 269 -11.04 15.91 -5.10
N ILE A 270 -10.18 16.88 -5.40
CA ILE A 270 -9.84 17.95 -4.44
C ILE A 270 -10.97 18.96 -4.26
N GLY A 271 -11.81 19.15 -5.28
CA GLY A 271 -12.91 20.13 -5.31
C GLY A 271 -12.56 21.41 -6.07
N ASP A 272 -11.50 21.39 -6.89
CA ASP A 272 -11.13 22.49 -7.77
C ASP A 272 -11.95 22.41 -9.07
N TYR A 273 -13.19 22.87 -8.96
CA TYR A 273 -14.14 22.83 -10.08
C TYR A 273 -13.76 23.82 -11.18
N ASP A 274 -13.14 24.95 -10.85
CA ASP A 274 -12.79 25.99 -11.82
C ASP A 274 -11.76 25.45 -12.83
N GLN A 275 -10.65 24.88 -12.34
CA GLN A 275 -9.64 24.28 -13.22
C GLN A 275 -10.17 23.05 -13.95
N ALA A 276 -10.96 22.20 -13.27
CA ALA A 276 -11.57 21.02 -13.90
C ALA A 276 -12.49 21.43 -15.08
N CYS A 277 -13.24 22.52 -14.92
CA CYS A 277 -14.15 23.03 -15.93
C CYS A 277 -13.44 23.72 -17.10
N THR A 278 -12.36 24.45 -16.85
CA THR A 278 -11.48 24.96 -17.92
C THR A 278 -10.94 23.79 -18.75
N LEU A 279 -10.33 22.80 -18.10
CA LEU A 279 -9.75 21.62 -18.75
C LEU A 279 -10.80 20.84 -19.57
N ALA A 280 -12.00 20.65 -19.03
CA ALA A 280 -13.06 19.91 -19.70
C ALA A 280 -13.64 20.63 -20.92
N ASN A 281 -13.73 21.97 -20.89
CA ASN A 281 -14.18 22.77 -22.03
C ASN A 281 -13.17 22.75 -23.20
N ASP A 282 -11.88 22.70 -22.90
CA ASP A 282 -10.82 22.52 -23.91
C ASP A 282 -10.80 21.10 -24.48
N ALA A 283 -11.08 20.09 -23.66
CA ALA A 283 -11.02 18.68 -24.05
C ALA A 283 -12.27 18.17 -24.79
N ILE A 284 -13.46 18.67 -24.47
CA ILE A 284 -14.69 18.34 -25.22
C ILE A 284 -14.57 18.79 -26.69
N SER A 285 -13.95 19.95 -26.92
CA SER A 285 -13.77 20.55 -28.24
C SER A 285 -12.86 19.72 -29.16
N ARG A 286 -11.99 18.87 -28.59
CA ARG A 286 -11.04 18.02 -29.33
C ARG A 286 -11.55 16.60 -29.59
N SER A 287 -12.42 16.08 -28.72
CA SER A 287 -12.73 14.64 -28.68
C SER A 287 -14.22 14.28 -28.65
N GLY A 288 -15.11 15.18 -28.21
CA GLY A 288 -16.55 14.91 -28.09
C GLY A 288 -16.94 13.77 -27.13
N ALA A 289 -16.01 13.19 -26.37
CA ALA A 289 -16.24 11.96 -25.62
C ALA A 289 -17.24 12.14 -24.47
N ALA A 290 -18.00 11.08 -24.16
CA ALA A 290 -19.08 11.12 -23.18
C ALA A 290 -18.61 11.51 -21.76
N TYR A 291 -17.41 11.05 -21.34
CA TYR A 291 -16.71 11.57 -20.15
C TYR A 291 -16.65 13.12 -20.09
N TRP A 292 -16.28 13.78 -21.19
CA TRP A 292 -16.21 15.24 -21.24
C TRP A 292 -17.59 15.90 -21.32
N LEU A 293 -18.59 15.23 -21.91
CA LEU A 293 -19.99 15.70 -21.84
C LEU A 293 -20.51 15.67 -20.41
N ARG A 294 -20.16 14.63 -19.62
CA ARG A 294 -20.48 14.51 -18.19
C ARG A 294 -19.94 15.70 -17.41
N ILE A 295 -18.63 15.96 -17.50
CA ILE A 295 -17.99 17.05 -16.74
C ILE A 295 -18.46 18.43 -17.23
N THR A 296 -18.52 18.66 -18.54
CA THR A 296 -18.96 19.96 -19.05
C THR A 296 -20.46 20.22 -18.87
N ALA A 297 -21.29 19.19 -18.60
CA ALA A 297 -22.67 19.34 -18.13
C ALA A 297 -22.71 19.80 -16.67
N LEU A 298 -21.89 19.22 -15.78
CA LEU A 298 -21.70 19.68 -14.40
C LEU A 298 -21.23 21.14 -14.38
N CYS A 299 -20.24 21.51 -15.19
CA CYS A 299 -19.75 22.88 -15.30
C CYS A 299 -20.82 23.87 -15.76
N ALA A 300 -21.66 23.50 -16.73
CA ALA A 300 -22.78 24.34 -17.15
C ALA A 300 -23.87 24.46 -16.08
N ALA A 301 -23.96 23.53 -15.12
CA ALA A 301 -24.86 23.63 -13.97
C ALA A 301 -24.27 24.48 -12.84
N LEU A 302 -22.94 24.45 -12.64
CA LEU A 302 -22.22 25.31 -11.70
C LEU A 302 -22.23 26.79 -12.11
N ASP A 303 -22.27 27.06 -13.42
CA ASP A 303 -22.29 28.40 -14.01
C ASP A 303 -23.74 28.90 -14.28
N ASP A 304 -24.75 28.30 -13.63
CA ASP A 304 -26.20 28.58 -13.77
C ASP A 304 -26.78 28.49 -15.20
N GLN A 305 -26.04 27.94 -16.16
CA GLN A 305 -26.46 27.77 -17.55
C GLN A 305 -27.39 26.55 -17.75
N ILE A 306 -28.51 26.50 -17.04
CA ILE A 306 -29.47 25.38 -17.03
C ILE A 306 -29.83 24.86 -18.43
N PRO A 307 -30.12 25.69 -19.46
CA PRO A 307 -30.43 25.18 -20.80
C PRO A 307 -29.25 24.45 -21.46
N ALA A 308 -28.02 24.94 -21.26
CA ALA A 308 -26.80 24.32 -21.78
C ALA A 308 -26.49 23.01 -21.04
N ALA A 309 -26.66 22.97 -19.73
CA ALA A 309 -26.53 21.75 -18.93
C ALA A 309 -27.54 20.67 -19.40
N ARG A 310 -28.83 21.02 -19.56
CA ARG A 310 -29.87 20.10 -20.03
C ARG A 310 -29.61 19.59 -21.45
N PHE A 311 -29.08 20.41 -22.35
CA PHE A 311 -28.68 19.98 -23.69
C PHE A 311 -27.52 18.96 -23.66
N LYS A 312 -26.47 19.22 -22.88
CA LYS A 312 -25.34 18.29 -22.71
C LYS A 312 -25.77 16.97 -22.06
N LEU A 313 -26.70 17.02 -21.10
CA LEU A 313 -27.32 15.83 -20.50
C LEU A 313 -28.11 15.01 -21.52
N ALA A 314 -28.91 15.64 -22.39
CA ALA A 314 -29.61 14.92 -23.46
C ALA A 314 -28.63 14.19 -24.39
N LEU A 315 -27.54 14.87 -24.81
CA LEU A 315 -26.50 14.24 -25.64
C LEU A 315 -25.74 13.11 -24.91
N LEU A 316 -25.54 13.24 -23.60
CA LEU A 316 -24.95 12.16 -22.77
C LEU A 316 -25.89 10.95 -22.64
N ALA A 317 -27.22 11.16 -22.64
CA ALA A 317 -28.21 10.09 -22.53
C ALA A 317 -28.28 9.22 -23.79
N ASP A 318 -27.94 9.78 -24.96
CA ASP A 318 -27.78 9.06 -26.22
C ASP A 318 -26.44 8.29 -26.31
N SER A 319 -25.60 8.34 -25.28
CA SER A 319 -24.30 7.66 -25.22
C SER A 319 -24.33 6.37 -24.38
N ASN A 320 -23.39 5.46 -24.65
CA ASN A 320 -23.22 4.22 -23.87
C ASN A 320 -22.63 4.43 -22.46
N GLU A 321 -22.30 5.68 -22.07
CA GLU A 321 -21.73 6.03 -20.75
C GLU A 321 -22.74 6.77 -19.84
N ALA A 322 -24.04 6.60 -20.11
CA ALA A 322 -25.11 7.18 -19.31
C ALA A 322 -25.22 6.53 -17.92
N ASP A 323 -24.95 7.30 -16.86
CA ASP A 323 -25.07 6.85 -15.47
C ASP A 323 -26.35 7.42 -14.79
N PRO A 324 -27.35 6.59 -14.44
CA PRO A 324 -28.58 7.03 -13.78
C PRO A 324 -28.36 7.81 -12.47
N ALA A 325 -27.30 7.48 -11.73
CA ALA A 325 -26.94 8.20 -10.51
C ALA A 325 -26.51 9.63 -10.82
N PHE A 326 -25.59 9.81 -11.78
CA PHE A 326 -25.17 11.12 -12.28
C PHE A 326 -26.37 11.97 -12.76
N PHE A 327 -27.25 11.41 -13.59
CA PHE A 327 -28.45 12.11 -14.08
C PHE A 327 -29.39 12.55 -12.94
N SER A 328 -29.61 11.70 -11.94
CA SER A 328 -30.47 12.03 -10.79
C SER A 328 -29.92 13.19 -9.96
N LEU A 329 -28.60 13.20 -9.71
CA LEU A 329 -27.96 14.29 -8.97
C LEU A 329 -27.87 15.58 -9.79
N MET A 330 -27.63 15.49 -11.10
CA MET A 330 -27.68 16.65 -12.00
C MET A 330 -29.06 17.30 -12.02
N GLU A 331 -30.14 16.52 -12.12
CA GLU A 331 -31.50 17.08 -12.05
C GLU A 331 -31.79 17.69 -10.67
N LYS A 332 -31.28 17.09 -9.59
CA LYS A 332 -31.36 17.67 -8.23
C LYS A 332 -30.64 19.01 -8.15
N LEU A 333 -29.42 19.13 -8.68
CA LEU A 333 -28.64 20.37 -8.75
C LEU A 333 -29.40 21.44 -9.56
N LEU A 334 -29.81 21.11 -10.79
CA LEU A 334 -30.55 22.00 -11.71
C LEU A 334 -31.96 22.39 -11.23
N THR A 335 -32.44 21.84 -10.10
CA THR A 335 -33.74 22.16 -9.52
C THR A 335 -33.67 22.72 -8.09
N GLN A 336 -32.48 22.97 -7.52
CA GLN A 336 -32.33 23.48 -6.16
C GLN A 336 -33.05 24.81 -5.92
N ASP A 337 -33.13 25.70 -6.91
CA ASP A 337 -33.90 26.95 -6.84
C ASP A 337 -35.43 26.77 -6.89
N ASN A 338 -35.92 25.64 -7.43
CA ASN A 338 -37.35 25.40 -7.64
C ASN A 338 -37.99 24.72 -6.43
N THR A 339 -38.27 25.53 -5.39
CA THR A 339 -38.86 25.12 -4.10
C THR A 339 -40.12 24.23 -4.18
N GLN A 340 -40.89 24.26 -5.27
CA GLN A 340 -42.06 23.38 -5.45
C GLN A 340 -41.69 21.96 -5.93
N ASN A 341 -40.66 21.81 -6.76
CA ASN A 341 -40.19 20.50 -7.24
C ASN A 341 -39.33 19.79 -6.18
N ALA A 342 -38.63 20.55 -5.33
CA ALA A 342 -37.89 20.00 -4.19
C ALA A 342 -38.76 19.09 -3.30
N ALA A 343 -40.05 19.40 -3.12
CA ALA A 343 -40.99 18.60 -2.33
C ALA A 343 -41.45 17.30 -3.03
N GLN A 344 -41.40 17.22 -4.37
CA GLN A 344 -41.64 15.97 -5.09
C GLN A 344 -40.36 15.12 -5.17
N ASN A 345 -39.22 15.75 -5.48
CA ASN A 345 -37.92 15.08 -5.55
C ASN A 345 -37.52 14.51 -4.17
N ALA A 346 -37.77 15.21 -3.06
CA ALA A 346 -37.58 14.68 -1.71
C ALA A 346 -38.46 13.45 -1.42
N ARG A 347 -39.71 13.40 -1.93
CA ARG A 347 -40.61 12.24 -1.78
C ARG A 347 -40.22 11.06 -2.67
N GLN A 348 -39.57 11.31 -3.80
CA GLN A 348 -39.04 10.27 -4.68
C GLN A 348 -37.75 9.68 -4.10
N ASN A 349 -36.86 10.54 -3.60
CA ASN A 349 -35.61 10.16 -2.93
C ASN A 349 -35.84 9.50 -1.56
N ALA A 350 -36.97 9.74 -0.91
CA ALA A 350 -37.39 9.02 0.30
C ALA A 350 -38.12 7.69 0.00
N ARG A 351 -38.27 7.30 -1.27
CA ARG A 351 -38.89 6.03 -1.72
C ARG A 351 -37.90 5.05 -2.33
N MET A 352 -36.71 5.50 -2.72
CA MET A 352 -35.54 4.64 -2.84
C MET A 352 -34.83 4.64 -1.49
N GLY A 353 -34.46 3.45 -0.98
CA GLY A 353 -33.70 3.35 0.27
C GLY A 353 -32.35 4.06 0.16
N ASP A 354 -31.88 4.60 1.28
CA ASP A 354 -30.73 5.49 1.45
C ASP A 354 -29.60 5.40 0.41
N GLY A 355 -29.54 6.41 -0.46
CA GLY A 355 -28.31 6.85 -1.11
C GLY A 355 -28.27 6.77 -2.63
N ILE A 356 -27.15 7.22 -3.18
CA ILE A 356 -26.82 7.13 -4.61
C ILE A 356 -26.58 5.66 -4.99
N ALA A 357 -27.24 5.19 -6.04
CA ALA A 357 -27.47 3.78 -6.30
C ALA A 357 -26.20 2.91 -6.47
N ALA A 358 -26.26 1.71 -5.88
CA ALA A 358 -25.23 0.68 -5.88
C ALA A 358 -24.69 0.27 -7.28
N THR A 359 -25.50 0.36 -8.33
CA THR A 359 -25.11 -0.10 -9.67
C THR A 359 -24.08 0.78 -10.36
N SER A 360 -23.91 2.02 -9.91
CA SER A 360 -22.97 2.98 -10.50
C SER A 360 -21.54 2.75 -9.99
N ALA A 361 -20.55 3.24 -10.74
CA ALA A 361 -19.17 3.36 -10.26
C ALA A 361 -18.98 4.74 -9.63
N LEU A 362 -18.28 4.83 -8.49
CA LEU A 362 -17.99 6.12 -7.87
C LEU A 362 -16.82 6.78 -8.59
N ASP A 363 -17.10 7.66 -9.55
CA ASP A 363 -16.11 8.56 -10.14
C ASP A 363 -16.05 9.92 -9.41
N PRO A 364 -15.01 10.74 -9.63
CA PRO A 364 -14.90 12.06 -8.99
C PRO A 364 -15.99 13.05 -9.36
N ALA A 365 -16.61 12.94 -10.55
CA ALA A 365 -17.72 13.83 -10.96
C ALA A 365 -19.02 13.49 -10.20
N LEU A 366 -19.32 12.20 -10.03
CA LEU A 366 -20.43 11.71 -9.23
C LEU A 366 -20.21 12.03 -7.75
N PHE A 367 -18.98 11.90 -7.25
CA PHE A 367 -18.62 12.31 -5.90
C PHE A 367 -18.79 13.83 -5.69
N ALA A 368 -18.31 14.67 -6.62
CA ALA A 368 -18.51 16.11 -6.59
C ALA A 368 -20.00 16.47 -6.54
N LEU A 369 -20.83 15.84 -7.39
CA LEU A 369 -22.29 16.02 -7.35
C LEU A 369 -22.92 15.57 -6.04
N ALA A 370 -22.47 14.47 -5.45
CA ALA A 370 -22.94 14.03 -4.13
C ALA A 370 -22.66 15.09 -3.06
N ARG A 371 -21.47 15.71 -3.10
CA ARG A 371 -21.07 16.81 -2.20
C ARG A 371 -21.89 18.08 -2.43
N LEU A 372 -21.96 18.57 -3.66
CA LEU A 372 -22.69 19.79 -4.04
C LEU A 372 -24.18 19.70 -3.71
N THR A 373 -24.79 18.53 -3.96
CA THR A 373 -26.22 18.30 -3.68
C THR A 373 -26.49 17.83 -2.24
N GLN A 374 -25.46 17.70 -1.39
CA GLN A 374 -25.54 17.14 -0.03
C GLN A 374 -26.25 15.77 0.02
N SER A 375 -26.03 14.94 -1.00
CA SER A 375 -26.61 13.60 -1.11
C SER A 375 -25.68 12.56 -0.45
N ARG A 376 -26.28 11.60 0.27
CA ARG A 376 -25.54 10.46 0.82
C ARG A 376 -25.20 9.47 -0.29
N LEU A 377 -24.00 8.90 -0.25
CA LEU A 377 -23.63 7.74 -1.06
C LEU A 377 -24.22 6.49 -0.41
N ALA A 378 -24.57 5.47 -1.19
CA ALA A 378 -24.85 4.14 -0.63
C ALA A 378 -23.58 3.51 -0.04
N ALA A 379 -23.73 2.68 0.98
CA ALA A 379 -22.62 2.06 1.69
C ALA A 379 -21.72 1.21 0.77
N ASP A 380 -22.30 0.43 -0.13
CA ASP A 380 -21.58 -0.43 -1.07
C ASP A 380 -20.82 0.37 -2.15
N LEU A 381 -21.32 1.55 -2.50
CA LEU A 381 -20.70 2.49 -3.44
C LEU A 381 -19.49 3.16 -2.77
N ALA A 382 -19.63 3.57 -1.51
CA ALA A 382 -18.54 4.09 -0.69
C ALA A 382 -17.45 3.02 -0.46
N LEU A 383 -17.83 1.78 -0.14
CA LEU A 383 -16.90 0.66 0.05
C LEU A 383 -16.09 0.33 -1.21
N ARG A 384 -16.59 0.70 -2.40
CA ARG A 384 -15.91 0.56 -3.70
C ARG A 384 -15.27 1.85 -4.22
N ALA A 385 -15.13 2.89 -3.39
CA ALA A 385 -14.50 4.15 -3.79
C ALA A 385 -13.09 3.94 -4.39
N PRO A 386 -12.71 4.70 -5.44
CA PRO A 386 -11.36 4.67 -5.99
C PRO A 386 -10.35 5.31 -5.00
N PRO A 387 -9.05 4.98 -5.09
CA PRO A 387 -8.03 5.43 -4.13
C PRO A 387 -7.99 6.95 -3.89
N LEU A 388 -8.18 7.77 -4.93
CA LEU A 388 -8.18 9.25 -4.86
C LEU A 388 -9.31 9.83 -3.99
N LEU A 389 -10.41 9.09 -3.86
CA LEU A 389 -11.56 9.49 -3.06
C LEU A 389 -11.56 8.81 -1.68
N LEU A 390 -10.66 7.84 -1.44
CA LEU A 390 -10.78 6.91 -0.33
C LEU A 390 -10.64 7.58 1.04
N ASP A 391 -9.67 8.47 1.23
CA ASP A 391 -9.54 9.27 2.48
C ASP A 391 -10.79 10.15 2.70
N LYS A 392 -11.22 10.87 1.66
CA LYS A 392 -12.39 11.76 1.71
C LYS A 392 -13.68 10.99 2.00
N VAL A 393 -13.86 9.81 1.42
CA VAL A 393 -15.02 8.93 1.62
C VAL A 393 -15.00 8.29 3.00
N ALA A 394 -13.83 7.85 3.49
CA ALA A 394 -13.68 7.29 4.83
C ALA A 394 -13.97 8.32 5.95
N ARG A 395 -13.83 9.61 5.66
CA ARG A 395 -14.18 10.71 6.59
C ARG A 395 -15.65 11.18 6.52
N LEU A 396 -16.48 10.60 5.65
CA LEU A 396 -17.90 10.97 5.56
C LEU A 396 -18.70 10.42 6.77
N PRO A 397 -19.45 11.26 7.50
CA PRO A 397 -20.28 10.80 8.61
C PRO A 397 -21.59 10.19 8.12
N GLY A 398 -22.18 9.33 8.96
CA GLY A 398 -23.57 8.85 8.81
C GLY A 398 -23.74 7.52 8.08
N TYR A 399 -22.67 6.74 7.91
CA TYR A 399 -22.77 5.30 7.62
C TYR A 399 -23.01 4.49 8.90
N GLU A 400 -23.50 3.25 8.72
CA GLU A 400 -23.52 2.24 9.78
C GLU A 400 -22.10 1.98 10.33
N PRO A 401 -21.92 1.74 11.64
CA PRO A 401 -20.59 1.62 12.26
C PRO A 401 -19.66 0.60 11.59
N GLU A 402 -20.19 -0.55 11.17
CA GLU A 402 -19.41 -1.58 10.47
C GLU A 402 -18.90 -1.08 9.11
N THR A 403 -19.72 -0.35 8.35
CA THR A 403 -19.32 0.26 7.08
C THR A 403 -18.21 1.30 7.31
N GLN A 404 -18.37 2.12 8.34
CA GLN A 404 -17.37 3.13 8.72
C GLN A 404 -16.02 2.49 9.08
N LEU A 405 -16.03 1.37 9.81
CA LEU A 405 -14.83 0.62 10.15
C LEU A 405 -14.15 0.00 8.92
N HIS A 406 -14.94 -0.61 8.01
CA HIS A 406 -14.40 -1.12 6.75
C HIS A 406 -13.75 -0.03 5.89
N LEU A 407 -14.35 1.17 5.83
CA LEU A 407 -13.79 2.31 5.11
C LEU A 407 -12.48 2.82 5.73
N ALA A 408 -12.45 3.03 7.06
CA ALA A 408 -11.26 3.50 7.77
C ALA A 408 -10.08 2.52 7.63
N LEU A 409 -10.32 1.22 7.76
CA LEU A 409 -9.27 0.21 7.60
C LEU A 409 -8.82 0.06 6.14
N ARG A 410 -9.73 0.21 5.15
CA ARG A 410 -9.34 0.23 3.74
C ARG A 410 -8.46 1.44 3.42
N ALA A 411 -8.80 2.63 3.94
CA ALA A 411 -7.97 3.83 3.82
C ALA A 411 -6.56 3.61 4.42
N ALA A 412 -6.48 2.99 5.60
CA ALA A 412 -5.21 2.65 6.25
C ALA A 412 -4.30 1.72 5.40
N ARG A 413 -4.86 0.74 4.66
CA ARG A 413 -4.07 -0.14 3.77
C ARG A 413 -3.51 0.58 2.53
N HIS A 414 -4.20 1.62 2.04
CA HIS A 414 -3.64 2.52 1.03
C HIS A 414 -2.63 3.53 1.61
N GLY A 415 -2.44 3.54 2.93
CA GLY A 415 -1.47 4.39 3.62
C GLY A 415 -2.05 5.66 4.23
N PHE A 416 -3.36 5.89 4.12
CA PHE A 416 -4.09 6.95 4.80
C PHE A 416 -4.39 6.52 6.25
N VAL A 417 -3.34 6.39 7.06
CA VAL A 417 -3.44 5.93 8.44
C VAL A 417 -3.77 7.12 9.35
N ASP A 418 -5.03 7.18 9.79
CA ASP A 418 -5.53 8.17 10.73
C ASP A 418 -5.99 7.46 12.01
N GLY A 419 -5.16 7.51 13.05
CA GLY A 419 -5.41 6.84 14.33
C GLY A 419 -6.76 7.25 14.96
N PRO A 420 -7.05 8.56 15.12
CA PRO A 420 -8.35 9.04 15.57
C PRO A 420 -9.54 8.54 14.76
N LEU A 421 -9.45 8.47 13.43
CA LEU A 421 -10.51 7.94 12.57
C LEU A 421 -10.78 6.45 12.81
N ILE A 422 -9.72 5.64 12.91
CA ILE A 422 -9.85 4.19 13.15
C ILE A 422 -10.36 3.93 14.58
N ALA A 423 -9.83 4.65 15.57
CA ALA A 423 -10.29 4.59 16.96
C ALA A 423 -11.77 4.96 17.09
N ALA A 424 -12.23 6.04 16.44
CA ALA A 424 -13.64 6.42 16.41
C ALA A 424 -14.53 5.36 15.74
N ALA A 425 -14.03 4.68 14.70
CA ALA A 425 -14.75 3.59 14.05
C ALA A 425 -14.86 2.33 14.93
N PHE A 426 -13.79 1.96 15.66
CA PHE A 426 -13.85 0.89 16.66
C PHE A 426 -14.79 1.22 17.83
N ALA A 427 -14.76 2.46 18.32
CA ALA A 427 -15.65 2.94 19.39
C ALA A 427 -17.13 2.90 19.00
N ALA A 428 -17.46 3.03 17.71
CA ALA A 428 -18.83 3.07 17.23
C ALA A 428 -19.49 1.69 17.09
N ILE A 429 -18.74 0.59 17.11
CA ILE A 429 -19.32 -0.76 16.94
C ILE A 429 -20.14 -1.14 18.18
N PRO A 430 -21.45 -1.44 18.04
CA PRO A 430 -22.27 -1.88 19.15
C PRO A 430 -22.02 -3.36 19.48
N PHE A 431 -22.00 -3.67 20.78
CA PHE A 431 -21.96 -5.03 21.31
C PHE A 431 -22.99 -5.20 22.42
N ASP A 432 -23.61 -6.36 22.51
CA ASP A 432 -24.48 -6.69 23.65
C ASP A 432 -23.68 -7.14 24.88
N GLU A 433 -24.30 -7.10 26.06
CA GLU A 433 -23.65 -7.43 27.33
C GLU A 433 -23.18 -8.90 27.39
N ALA A 434 -23.87 -9.81 26.70
CA ALA A 434 -23.53 -11.24 26.68
C ALA A 434 -22.33 -11.52 25.77
N GLN A 435 -22.23 -10.87 24.62
CA GLN A 435 -21.06 -10.89 23.74
C GLN A 435 -19.82 -10.35 24.47
N ARG A 436 -19.96 -9.19 25.13
CA ARG A 436 -18.87 -8.57 25.90
C ARG A 436 -18.43 -9.47 27.06
N ALA A 437 -19.36 -9.99 27.85
CA ALA A 437 -19.03 -10.92 28.94
C ALA A 437 -18.44 -12.25 28.45
N GLY A 438 -18.93 -12.77 27.31
CA GLY A 438 -18.43 -14.00 26.69
C GLY A 438 -16.97 -13.89 26.26
N VAL A 439 -16.63 -12.87 25.47
CA VAL A 439 -15.24 -12.63 25.01
C VAL A 439 -14.33 -12.26 26.19
N PHE A 440 -14.81 -11.48 27.15
CA PHE A 440 -14.04 -11.17 28.36
C PHE A 440 -13.70 -12.46 29.14
N SER A 441 -14.70 -13.32 29.41
CA SER A 441 -14.51 -14.54 30.19
C SER A 441 -13.67 -15.61 29.50
N SER A 442 -13.76 -15.77 28.17
CA SER A 442 -12.87 -16.70 27.44
C SER A 442 -11.40 -16.26 27.51
N LEU A 443 -11.13 -14.97 27.40
CA LEU A 443 -9.79 -14.39 27.48
C LEU A 443 -9.27 -14.25 28.94
N GLU A 444 -10.14 -14.29 29.94
CA GLU A 444 -9.75 -14.45 31.35
C GLU A 444 -9.36 -15.90 31.68
N ALA A 445 -10.15 -16.88 31.25
CA ALA A 445 -9.85 -18.31 31.45
C ALA A 445 -8.48 -18.69 30.85
N ALA A 446 -8.13 -18.11 29.70
CA ALA A 446 -6.82 -18.23 29.06
C ALA A 446 -5.63 -17.86 29.98
N ASN A 447 -5.81 -16.84 30.82
CA ASN A 447 -4.75 -16.25 31.64
C ASN A 447 -4.69 -16.84 33.06
N ASN A 448 -5.73 -17.54 33.50
CA ASN A 448 -5.81 -18.20 34.81
C ASN A 448 -6.27 -19.66 34.67
N PRO A 449 -5.37 -20.61 34.30
CA PRO A 449 -5.72 -22.02 34.17
C PRO A 449 -6.21 -22.66 35.49
N ALA A 450 -5.97 -22.02 36.64
CA ALA A 450 -6.48 -22.43 37.94
C ALA A 450 -7.91 -21.91 38.26
N SER A 451 -8.54 -21.15 37.37
CA SER A 451 -9.91 -20.61 37.52
C SER A 451 -10.92 -21.20 36.53
N ALA A 452 -10.50 -22.14 35.68
CA ALA A 452 -11.42 -22.95 34.91
C ALA A 452 -12.29 -23.79 35.87
N PRO A 453 -13.63 -23.76 35.76
CA PRO A 453 -14.48 -24.69 36.51
C PRO A 453 -14.18 -26.12 36.07
N ASP A 454 -14.14 -27.08 37.01
CA ASP A 454 -13.75 -28.48 36.80
C ASP A 454 -14.41 -29.11 35.56
N ALA A 455 -13.71 -29.08 34.43
CA ALA A 455 -14.17 -29.63 33.16
C ALA A 455 -13.90 -31.14 33.11
N THR A 456 -14.57 -31.90 33.97
CA THR A 456 -14.62 -33.37 33.88
C THR A 456 -15.55 -33.80 32.74
N THR A 457 -15.14 -33.56 31.50
CA THR A 457 -15.81 -34.04 30.29
C THR A 457 -14.78 -34.26 29.17
N ASP A 458 -14.80 -35.47 28.59
CA ASP A 458 -14.06 -35.77 27.37
C ASP A 458 -14.52 -34.88 26.21
N SER A 459 -13.67 -33.94 25.80
CA SER A 459 -13.77 -33.29 24.49
C SER A 459 -12.36 -32.99 23.96
N SER A 460 -11.95 -33.74 22.94
CA SER A 460 -10.69 -33.57 22.21
C SER A 460 -10.75 -32.35 21.29
N THR A 461 -10.84 -31.16 21.89
CA THR A 461 -10.87 -29.88 21.18
C THR A 461 -9.92 -28.93 21.86
N ASP A 462 -8.64 -29.05 21.53
CA ASP A 462 -7.63 -28.01 21.73
C ASP A 462 -8.01 -26.81 20.84
N SER A 463 -8.98 -26.02 21.28
CA SER A 463 -9.30 -24.73 20.67
C SER A 463 -8.68 -23.63 21.53
N ASP A 464 -7.67 -22.95 20.97
CA ASP A 464 -7.05 -21.79 21.60
C ASP A 464 -8.10 -20.76 22.03
N PRO A 465 -7.90 -20.07 23.16
CA PRO A 465 -8.91 -19.15 23.70
C PRO A 465 -9.16 -17.93 22.80
N GLU A 466 -8.21 -17.53 21.96
CA GLU A 466 -8.43 -16.56 20.89
C GLU A 466 -9.40 -17.12 19.84
N THR A 467 -9.26 -18.38 19.44
CA THR A 467 -10.18 -19.07 18.52
C THR A 467 -11.59 -19.19 19.15
N ALA A 468 -11.67 -19.44 20.45
CA ALA A 468 -12.94 -19.43 21.18
C ALA A 468 -13.59 -18.02 21.24
N ALA A 469 -12.79 -16.95 21.32
CA ALA A 469 -13.28 -15.58 21.21
C ALA A 469 -13.73 -15.23 19.78
N ASP A 470 -12.98 -15.63 18.74
CA ASP A 470 -13.31 -15.42 17.33
C ASP A 470 -14.60 -16.16 16.93
N HIS A 471 -14.89 -17.33 17.53
CA HIS A 471 -16.18 -18.01 17.40
C HIS A 471 -17.37 -17.25 17.99
N LEU A 472 -17.18 -16.36 18.97
CA LEU A 472 -18.24 -15.53 19.55
C LEU A 472 -18.43 -14.23 18.76
N VAL A 473 -17.32 -13.59 18.41
CA VAL A 473 -17.25 -12.32 17.68
C VAL A 473 -16.03 -12.40 16.77
N SER A 474 -16.20 -12.44 15.45
CA SER A 474 -15.09 -12.71 14.54
C SER A 474 -14.44 -11.47 13.90
N GLY A 475 -13.15 -11.61 13.58
CA GLY A 475 -12.40 -10.68 12.74
C GLY A 475 -12.41 -9.22 13.21
N LEU A 476 -12.91 -8.29 12.37
CA LEU A 476 -12.89 -6.85 12.65
C LEU A 476 -13.76 -6.44 13.84
N LYS A 477 -14.77 -7.24 14.19
CA LYS A 477 -15.59 -6.99 15.37
C LYS A 477 -14.83 -7.35 16.65
N LEU A 478 -13.97 -8.37 16.60
CA LEU A 478 -13.11 -8.71 17.74
C LEU A 478 -12.08 -7.61 17.98
N ASP A 479 -11.44 -7.11 16.91
CA ASP A 479 -10.55 -5.94 16.97
C ASP A 479 -11.22 -4.73 17.65
N ALA A 480 -12.46 -4.41 17.25
CA ALA A 480 -13.21 -3.31 17.82
C ALA A 480 -13.52 -3.51 19.31
N LEU A 481 -13.93 -4.73 19.70
CA LEU A 481 -14.25 -5.06 21.09
C LEU A 481 -13.00 -5.04 21.99
N LEU A 482 -11.88 -5.60 21.53
CA LEU A 482 -10.60 -5.58 22.24
C LEU A 482 -10.08 -4.14 22.41
N TRP A 483 -10.23 -3.30 21.39
CA TRP A 483 -9.95 -1.87 21.48
C TRP A 483 -10.86 -1.16 22.51
N GLN A 484 -12.16 -1.48 22.54
CA GLN A 484 -13.10 -0.93 23.53
C GLN A 484 -12.70 -1.31 24.96
N PHE A 485 -12.30 -2.57 25.20
CA PHE A 485 -11.79 -2.99 26.52
C PHE A 485 -10.53 -2.21 26.93
N ALA A 486 -9.60 -1.95 26.00
CA ALA A 486 -8.43 -1.12 26.28
C ALA A 486 -8.81 0.34 26.62
N ALA A 487 -9.74 0.94 25.88
CA ALA A 487 -10.19 2.30 26.10
C ALA A 487 -10.97 2.47 27.42
N GLU A 488 -11.79 1.49 27.80
CA GLU A 488 -12.65 1.53 28.99
C GLU A 488 -11.96 1.04 30.28
N ALA A 489 -10.81 0.35 30.16
CA ALA A 489 -10.06 -0.19 31.30
C ALA A 489 -9.73 0.88 32.34
N LYS A 490 -9.96 0.54 33.62
CA LYS A 490 -9.88 1.49 34.75
C LYS A 490 -8.50 1.52 35.40
N THR A 491 -7.74 0.44 35.28
CA THR A 491 -6.40 0.34 35.86
C THR A 491 -5.32 0.29 34.77
N PRO A 492 -4.11 0.83 35.02
CA PRO A 492 -3.02 0.78 34.04
C PRO A 492 -2.64 -0.65 33.60
N ALA A 493 -2.67 -1.62 34.52
CA ALA A 493 -2.35 -3.02 34.23
C ALA A 493 -3.42 -3.70 33.36
N GLU A 494 -4.71 -3.47 33.66
CA GLU A 494 -5.82 -3.95 32.83
C GLU A 494 -5.77 -3.34 31.42
N ARG A 495 -5.48 -2.04 31.31
CA ARG A 495 -5.33 -1.37 30.02
C ARG A 495 -4.16 -1.92 29.22
N ALA A 496 -2.98 -2.08 29.84
CA ALA A 496 -1.82 -2.67 29.20
C ALA A 496 -2.10 -4.09 28.68
N ARG A 497 -2.80 -4.92 29.46
CA ARG A 497 -3.26 -6.26 29.06
C ARG A 497 -4.17 -6.21 27.82
N TRP A 498 -5.15 -5.31 27.78
CA TRP A 498 -6.06 -5.23 26.63
C TRP A 498 -5.39 -4.65 25.38
N ILE A 499 -4.46 -3.70 25.52
CA ILE A 499 -3.64 -3.20 24.41
C ILE A 499 -2.77 -4.32 23.82
N GLU A 500 -2.13 -5.14 24.65
CA GLU A 500 -1.36 -6.33 24.23
C GLU A 500 -2.26 -7.28 23.42
N ILE A 501 -3.40 -7.71 23.96
CA ILE A 501 -4.31 -8.66 23.28
C ILE A 501 -4.84 -8.07 21.96
N ALA A 502 -5.29 -6.81 21.97
CA ALA A 502 -5.76 -6.12 20.77
C ALA A 502 -4.68 -6.03 19.68
N PHE A 503 -3.46 -5.63 20.05
CA PHE A 503 -2.34 -5.50 19.14
C PHE A 503 -1.92 -6.86 18.57
N GLN A 504 -1.81 -7.91 19.39
CA GLN A 504 -1.42 -9.24 18.95
C GLN A 504 -2.45 -9.86 18.00
N HIS A 505 -3.75 -9.74 18.29
CA HIS A 505 -4.81 -10.18 17.38
C HIS A 505 -4.78 -9.40 16.05
N GLY A 506 -4.64 -8.07 16.11
CA GLY A 506 -4.49 -7.23 14.93
C GLY A 506 -3.23 -7.57 14.12
N ARG A 507 -2.11 -7.89 14.76
CA ARG A 507 -0.84 -8.32 14.13
C ARG A 507 -1.01 -9.64 13.39
N LYS A 508 -1.47 -10.69 14.09
CA LYS A 508 -1.79 -12.01 13.52
C LYS A 508 -2.63 -11.92 12.25
N ALA A 509 -3.60 -10.99 12.24
CA ALA A 509 -4.53 -10.81 11.14
C ALA A 509 -4.12 -9.74 10.09
N GLY A 510 -2.83 -9.36 10.02
CA GLY A 510 -2.28 -8.47 8.98
C GLY A 510 -2.67 -6.99 9.11
N ARG A 511 -3.03 -6.55 10.32
CA ARG A 511 -3.54 -5.20 10.63
C ARG A 511 -2.73 -4.46 11.70
N ALA A 512 -1.53 -4.95 12.03
CA ALA A 512 -0.64 -4.40 13.06
C ALA A 512 -0.58 -2.86 13.06
N ARG A 513 -0.36 -2.26 11.88
CA ARG A 513 -0.23 -0.80 11.73
C ARG A 513 -1.52 -0.01 11.96
N ALA A 514 -2.66 -0.54 11.51
CA ALA A 514 -3.96 0.10 11.74
C ALA A 514 -4.39 -0.02 13.20
N MET A 515 -4.09 -1.16 13.84
CA MET A 515 -4.34 -1.39 15.25
C MET A 515 -3.44 -0.51 16.13
N ALA A 516 -2.14 -0.43 15.85
CA ALA A 516 -1.22 0.46 16.56
C ALA A 516 -1.65 1.95 16.51
N ALA A 517 -2.09 2.41 15.34
CA ALA A 517 -2.59 3.78 15.18
C ALA A 517 -3.85 4.05 16.02
N ALA A 518 -4.78 3.09 16.09
CA ALA A 518 -5.98 3.20 16.92
C ALA A 518 -5.69 3.10 18.43
N LEU A 519 -4.68 2.30 18.82
CA LEU A 519 -4.27 2.11 20.22
C LEU A 519 -3.43 3.25 20.80
N SER A 520 -3.05 4.25 19.99
CA SER A 520 -2.34 5.46 20.44
C SER A 520 -2.97 6.12 21.67
N GLY A 521 -4.25 6.51 21.60
CA GLY A 521 -4.96 7.16 22.71
C GLY A 521 -5.01 6.35 24.02
N PRO A 522 -5.37 5.05 23.99
CA PRO A 522 -5.25 4.18 25.15
C PRO A 522 -3.82 4.05 25.70
N LEU A 523 -2.81 4.01 24.82
CA LEU A 523 -1.40 3.84 25.19
C LEU A 523 -0.79 5.11 25.80
N ASP A 524 -1.12 6.30 25.28
CA ASP A 524 -0.65 7.60 25.80
C ASP A 524 -1.06 7.84 27.26
N ALA A 525 -2.02 7.08 27.77
CA ALA A 525 -2.47 7.09 29.16
C ALA A 525 -1.78 6.02 30.05
N LEU A 526 -0.62 5.49 29.62
CA LEU A 526 0.24 4.56 30.36
C LEU A 526 1.69 5.06 30.40
N ASP A 527 2.28 5.11 31.60
CA ASP A 527 3.70 5.36 31.77
C ASP A 527 4.50 4.04 31.82
N ALA A 528 5.62 4.01 31.10
CA ALA A 528 6.59 2.92 31.17
C ALA A 528 7.11 2.78 32.62
N SER A 529 6.93 1.60 33.22
CA SER A 529 7.23 1.37 34.64
C SER A 529 7.56 -0.08 34.93
N MET A 530 8.33 -0.34 36.00
CA MET A 530 8.69 -1.70 36.42
C MET A 530 7.49 -2.62 36.69
N SER A 531 6.32 -2.06 37.04
CA SER A 531 5.08 -2.82 37.26
C SER A 531 4.38 -3.23 35.98
N LEU A 532 4.62 -2.52 34.86
CA LEU A 532 4.04 -2.82 33.54
C LEU A 532 5.07 -3.44 32.58
N ALA A 533 6.32 -3.61 33.02
CA ALA A 533 7.46 -4.09 32.26
C ALA A 533 7.25 -5.41 31.50
N GLY A 534 6.35 -6.28 31.97
CA GLY A 534 5.99 -7.52 31.26
C GLY A 534 5.26 -7.31 29.92
N TYR A 535 4.65 -6.15 29.71
CA TYR A 535 3.95 -5.76 28.47
C TYR A 535 4.82 -4.96 27.49
N ALA A 536 6.10 -4.74 27.82
CA ALA A 536 6.94 -3.80 27.06
C ALA A 536 7.12 -4.17 25.58
N ASP A 537 6.98 -5.44 25.20
CA ASP A 537 7.07 -5.88 23.80
C ASP A 537 5.99 -5.22 22.92
N SER A 538 4.70 -5.42 23.23
CA SER A 538 3.64 -4.76 22.44
C SER A 538 3.59 -3.26 22.63
N MET A 539 3.85 -2.72 23.83
CA MET A 539 3.87 -1.26 24.01
C MET A 539 4.97 -0.61 23.16
N GLY A 540 6.17 -1.18 23.17
CA GLY A 540 7.28 -0.73 22.33
C GLY A 540 6.97 -0.86 20.84
N ARG A 541 6.40 -1.99 20.39
CA ARG A 541 5.99 -2.19 18.99
C ARG A 541 4.92 -1.19 18.52
N VAL A 542 3.92 -0.90 19.35
CA VAL A 542 2.87 0.08 19.04
C VAL A 542 3.47 1.49 18.91
N HIS A 543 4.33 1.90 19.85
CA HIS A 543 5.05 3.17 19.75
C HIS A 543 5.93 3.24 18.49
N LEU A 544 6.72 2.20 18.20
CA LEU A 544 7.56 2.17 16.98
C LEU A 544 6.72 2.28 15.69
N LEU A 545 5.61 1.56 15.60
CA LEU A 545 4.67 1.67 14.45
C LEU A 545 4.06 3.08 14.35
N ASN A 546 3.86 3.77 15.46
CA ASN A 546 3.35 5.15 15.53
C ASN A 546 4.46 6.22 15.35
N GLY A 547 5.72 5.83 15.09
CA GLY A 547 6.83 6.77 14.90
C GLY A 547 7.35 7.39 16.20
N GLN A 548 7.22 6.69 17.32
CA GLN A 548 7.54 7.12 18.69
C GLN A 548 8.72 6.31 19.28
N PRO A 549 9.95 6.38 18.71
CA PRO A 549 11.07 5.54 19.14
C PRO A 549 11.56 5.85 20.56
N GLU A 550 11.48 7.11 21.01
CA GLU A 550 11.87 7.51 22.37
C GLU A 550 10.96 6.85 23.43
N GLN A 551 9.65 6.80 23.16
CA GLN A 551 8.68 6.15 24.05
C GLN A 551 8.91 4.63 24.09
N ALA A 552 9.21 4.02 22.93
CA ALA A 552 9.56 2.60 22.85
C ALA A 552 10.85 2.27 23.62
N LEU A 553 11.87 3.14 23.56
CA LEU A 553 13.09 3.02 24.37
C LEU A 553 12.77 3.08 25.87
N GLY A 554 11.87 3.97 26.32
CA GLY A 554 11.41 4.01 27.71
C GLY A 554 10.79 2.70 28.19
N TRP A 555 10.00 2.03 27.34
CA TRP A 555 9.48 0.68 27.62
C TRP A 555 10.57 -0.39 27.68
N TYR A 556 11.57 -0.34 26.78
CA TYR A 556 12.74 -1.21 26.82
C TYR A 556 13.55 -1.04 28.11
N GLU A 557 13.79 0.20 28.55
CA GLU A 557 14.51 0.47 29.80
C GLU A 557 13.74 -0.01 31.03
N ALA A 558 12.42 0.20 31.07
CA ALA A 558 11.56 -0.32 32.13
C ALA A 558 11.59 -1.87 32.18
N ALA A 559 11.60 -2.53 31.01
CA ALA A 559 11.78 -3.98 30.90
C ALA A 559 13.14 -4.43 31.42
N ARG A 560 14.23 -3.81 30.99
CA ARG A 560 15.59 -4.11 31.45
C ARG A 560 15.72 -3.96 32.97
N ILE A 561 15.29 -2.84 33.54
CA ILE A 561 15.41 -2.57 34.99
C ILE A 561 14.60 -3.60 35.81
N ALA A 562 13.43 -4.01 35.33
CA ALA A 562 12.64 -5.07 35.98
C ALA A 562 13.24 -6.47 35.78
N ALA A 563 13.87 -6.75 34.63
CA ALA A 563 14.58 -8.00 34.35
C ALA A 563 15.83 -8.14 35.25
N ASP A 564 16.61 -7.07 35.41
CA ASP A 564 17.74 -6.96 36.34
C ASP A 564 17.30 -7.20 37.81
N ALA A 565 16.05 -6.84 38.14
CA ALA A 565 15.42 -7.13 39.44
C ALA A 565 14.82 -8.55 39.57
N GLY A 566 14.97 -9.40 38.54
CA GLY A 566 14.54 -10.80 38.55
C GLY A 566 13.13 -11.07 38.01
N ASN A 567 12.48 -10.11 37.35
CA ASN A 567 11.18 -10.33 36.72
C ASN A 567 11.33 -11.08 35.38
N ALA A 568 10.84 -12.33 35.33
CA ALA A 568 10.93 -13.20 34.17
C ALA A 568 10.11 -12.72 32.96
N ASP A 569 8.96 -12.07 33.19
CA ASP A 569 8.13 -11.52 32.10
C ASP A 569 8.79 -10.28 31.48
N ALA A 570 9.37 -9.43 32.33
CA ALA A 570 10.16 -8.28 31.88
C ALA A 570 11.40 -8.72 31.09
N LEU A 571 12.09 -9.79 31.51
CA LEU A 571 13.22 -10.36 30.76
C LEU A 571 12.80 -10.88 29.37
N ARG A 572 11.60 -11.49 29.27
CA ARG A 572 11.04 -11.92 27.97
C ARG A 572 10.77 -10.72 27.07
N ALA A 573 10.09 -9.70 27.61
CA ALA A 573 9.75 -8.49 26.87
C ALA A 573 10.99 -7.70 26.44
N GLN A 574 12.00 -7.56 27.32
CA GLN A 574 13.28 -6.94 27.00
C GLN A 574 13.97 -7.66 25.82
N LYS A 575 14.02 -9.00 25.83
CA LYS A 575 14.60 -9.77 24.74
C LYS A 575 13.84 -9.56 23.43
N ALA A 576 12.52 -9.70 23.45
CA ALA A 576 11.68 -9.53 22.26
C ALA A 576 11.85 -8.15 21.60
N LEU A 577 11.99 -7.10 22.42
CA LEU A 577 12.07 -5.71 21.98
C LEU A 577 13.51 -5.25 21.63
N TRP A 578 14.56 -5.87 22.18
CA TRP A 578 15.97 -5.46 22.00
C TRP A 578 16.36 -5.19 20.54
N ALA A 579 16.10 -6.16 19.64
CA ALA A 579 16.48 -6.05 18.24
C ALA A 579 15.73 -4.91 17.53
N LEU A 580 14.48 -4.65 17.90
CA LEU A 580 13.68 -3.57 17.34
C LEU A 580 14.23 -2.20 17.74
N ILE A 581 14.59 -2.03 19.02
CA ILE A 581 15.17 -0.76 19.51
C ILE A 581 16.56 -0.55 18.90
N LEU A 582 17.41 -1.58 18.85
CA LEU A 582 18.72 -1.51 18.19
C LEU A 582 18.61 -1.07 16.72
N ILE A 583 17.60 -1.54 15.99
CA ILE A 583 17.39 -1.16 14.59
C ILE A 583 16.78 0.25 14.50
N ALA A 584 15.84 0.60 15.37
CA ALA A 584 15.22 1.93 15.43
C ALA A 584 16.19 3.03 15.87
N ASP A 585 17.24 2.70 16.63
CA ASP A 585 18.28 3.62 17.09
C ASP A 585 19.10 4.14 15.89
N ALA A 586 18.75 5.34 15.43
CA ALA A 586 19.33 5.95 14.23
C ALA A 586 20.79 6.41 14.47
N ASP A 587 21.07 6.90 15.68
CA ASP A 587 22.39 7.28 16.20
C ASP A 587 22.77 6.24 17.27
N PRO A 588 23.78 5.37 17.05
CA PRO A 588 23.97 4.11 17.79
C PRO A 588 24.41 4.30 19.25
N SER A 589 23.45 4.73 20.07
CA SER A 589 23.58 5.09 21.48
C SER A 589 23.47 3.87 22.39
N MET A 590 22.63 2.89 22.02
CA MET A 590 22.50 1.62 22.73
C MET A 590 23.73 0.71 22.56
N GLY A 591 24.34 0.74 21.38
CA GLY A 591 25.44 -0.16 21.01
C GLY A 591 24.98 -1.60 20.71
N PHE A 592 25.79 -2.33 19.96
CA PHE A 592 25.54 -3.73 19.62
C PHE A 592 26.18 -4.68 20.64
N GLU A 593 25.37 -5.50 21.30
CA GLU A 593 25.83 -6.51 22.27
C GLU A 593 25.66 -7.94 21.74
N ALA A 594 26.77 -8.59 21.40
CA ALA A 594 26.79 -9.99 20.98
C ALA A 594 26.09 -10.95 21.96
N ALA A 595 26.25 -10.71 23.27
CA ALA A 595 25.65 -11.56 24.31
C ALA A 595 24.10 -11.42 24.39
N LEU A 596 23.52 -10.32 23.90
CA LEU A 596 22.07 -10.18 23.76
C LEU A 596 21.58 -10.88 22.48
N LEU A 597 22.35 -10.82 21.39
CA LEU A 597 22.06 -11.57 20.16
C LEU A 597 22.02 -13.09 20.43
N ASP A 598 23.04 -13.66 21.09
CA ASP A 598 23.09 -15.09 21.42
C ASP A 598 21.89 -15.51 22.30
N GLN A 599 21.51 -14.66 23.25
CA GLN A 599 20.34 -14.88 24.12
C GLN A 599 18.99 -14.76 23.41
N TRP A 600 18.93 -13.98 22.33
CA TRP A 600 17.75 -13.83 21.48
C TRP A 600 17.63 -15.04 20.54
N LEU A 601 18.71 -15.40 19.85
CA LEU A 601 18.79 -16.55 18.95
C LEU A 601 18.45 -17.86 19.67
N ALA A 602 18.86 -18.02 20.94
CA ALA A 602 18.50 -19.17 21.76
C ALA A 602 16.99 -19.31 22.07
N SER A 603 16.17 -18.31 21.74
CA SER A 603 14.71 -18.29 21.90
C SER A 603 13.92 -18.13 20.60
N ALA A 604 14.60 -17.88 19.48
CA ALA A 604 14.00 -17.77 18.15
C ALA A 604 13.96 -19.15 17.46
N ASP A 605 12.99 -19.34 16.57
CA ASP A 605 13.06 -20.42 15.56
C ASP A 605 13.99 -20.05 14.40
N GLU A 606 14.25 -21.02 13.53
CA GLU A 606 15.14 -20.88 12.38
C GLU A 606 14.72 -19.76 11.42
N ALA A 607 13.42 -19.48 11.26
CA ALA A 607 12.92 -18.48 10.32
C ALA A 607 13.09 -17.06 10.85
N ARG A 608 12.78 -16.83 12.15
CA ARG A 608 13.04 -15.54 12.82
C ARG A 608 14.54 -15.28 12.99
N ALA A 609 15.33 -16.31 13.26
CA ALA A 609 16.79 -16.22 13.32
C ALA A 609 17.42 -15.85 11.96
N ASP A 610 17.04 -16.53 10.88
CA ASP A 610 17.49 -16.23 9.50
C ASP A 610 17.13 -14.79 9.09
N LEU A 611 15.89 -14.36 9.39
CA LEU A 611 15.43 -13.01 9.11
C LEU A 611 16.24 -11.93 9.86
N LEU A 612 16.37 -12.05 11.18
CA LEU A 612 17.06 -11.03 11.97
C LEU A 612 18.54 -10.96 11.60
N LEU A 613 19.22 -12.10 11.43
CA LEU A 613 20.64 -12.11 11.06
C LEU A 613 20.86 -11.56 9.65
N SER A 614 19.97 -11.86 8.69
CA SER A 614 19.98 -11.24 7.37
C SER A 614 19.85 -9.71 7.44
N ILE A 615 18.93 -9.22 8.26
CA ILE A 615 18.74 -7.77 8.49
C ILE A 615 20.00 -7.15 9.12
N LEU A 616 20.49 -7.72 10.23
CA LEU A 616 21.64 -7.17 10.95
C LEU A 616 22.90 -7.16 10.08
N TYR A 617 23.13 -8.20 9.28
CA TYR A 617 24.23 -8.26 8.32
C TYR A 617 24.14 -7.14 7.28
N GLU A 618 22.98 -6.95 6.64
CA GLU A 618 22.85 -5.92 5.59
C GLU A 618 22.89 -4.49 6.13
N LEU A 619 22.43 -4.26 7.37
CA LEU A 619 22.58 -3.00 8.09
C LEU A 619 24.03 -2.75 8.57
N GLY A 620 24.92 -3.74 8.46
CA GLY A 620 26.36 -3.61 8.71
C GLY A 620 26.82 -3.97 10.12
N TYR A 621 26.02 -4.67 10.90
CA TYR A 621 26.42 -5.19 12.21
C TYR A 621 27.38 -6.39 12.06
N SER A 622 28.38 -6.49 12.94
CA SER A 622 29.32 -7.62 12.96
C SER A 622 28.69 -8.84 13.64
N LEU A 623 28.59 -9.94 12.90
CA LEU A 623 27.99 -11.20 13.36
C LEU A 623 29.01 -12.29 13.68
N GLU A 624 30.30 -11.95 13.81
CA GLU A 624 31.42 -12.91 13.98
C GLU A 624 31.28 -13.86 15.18
N THR A 625 30.50 -13.48 16.20
CA THR A 625 30.27 -14.27 17.42
C THR A 625 29.07 -15.22 17.34
N ALA A 626 28.12 -14.98 16.43
CA ALA A 626 26.87 -15.73 16.38
C ALA A 626 27.05 -17.10 15.70
N ASP A 627 26.53 -18.17 16.30
CA ASP A 627 26.56 -19.50 15.70
C ASP A 627 25.52 -19.66 14.59
N THR A 628 25.89 -19.27 13.37
CA THR A 628 25.03 -19.38 12.17
C THR A 628 24.96 -20.79 11.57
N ARG A 629 25.73 -21.77 12.08
CA ARG A 629 25.82 -23.12 11.50
C ARG A 629 24.48 -23.88 11.44
N PRO A 630 23.56 -23.76 12.41
CA PRO A 630 22.23 -24.39 12.31
C PRO A 630 21.44 -23.88 11.09
N LEU A 631 21.52 -22.57 10.81
CA LEU A 631 20.76 -21.93 9.72
C LEU A 631 21.24 -22.34 8.33
N TRP A 632 22.50 -22.77 8.18
CA TRP A 632 23.01 -23.32 6.93
C TRP A 632 22.38 -24.69 6.56
N LEU A 633 21.74 -25.34 7.53
CA LEU A 633 21.06 -26.63 7.39
C LEU A 633 19.53 -26.50 7.55
N ALA A 634 19.06 -25.32 7.98
CA ALA A 634 17.65 -25.00 8.15
C ALA A 634 16.92 -25.01 6.79
N THR A 635 15.68 -25.51 6.78
CA THR A 635 14.79 -25.39 5.62
C THR A 635 13.94 -24.14 5.77
N ALA A 636 14.27 -23.08 5.03
CA ALA A 636 13.47 -21.86 5.02
C ALA A 636 12.00 -22.16 4.67
N PRO A 637 11.01 -21.59 5.40
CA PRO A 637 9.60 -21.80 5.10
C PRO A 637 9.26 -21.25 3.71
N ALA A 638 8.36 -21.92 3.01
CA ALA A 638 7.92 -21.54 1.67
C ALA A 638 7.09 -20.24 1.71
N ARG A 639 7.76 -19.09 1.63
CA ARG A 639 7.14 -17.76 1.47
C ARG A 639 7.04 -17.36 -0.01
N THR A 640 6.07 -16.50 -0.32
CA THR A 640 5.86 -15.94 -1.66
C THR A 640 7.02 -15.03 -2.07
N GLY A 641 7.86 -15.51 -2.98
CA GLY A 641 8.97 -14.73 -3.55
C GLY A 641 8.63 -14.09 -4.91
N PRO A 642 9.43 -13.11 -5.37
CA PRO A 642 9.44 -12.71 -6.76
C PRO A 642 9.82 -13.89 -7.67
N SER A 643 9.48 -13.79 -8.96
CA SER A 643 9.92 -14.80 -9.93
C SER A 643 11.45 -14.88 -9.97
N ALA A 644 12.01 -16.07 -10.21
CA ALA A 644 13.46 -16.27 -10.28
C ALA A 644 14.13 -15.38 -11.35
N PHE A 645 13.38 -14.95 -12.38
CA PHE A 645 13.84 -13.98 -13.37
C PHE A 645 13.91 -12.56 -12.79
N LEU A 646 12.87 -12.09 -12.09
CA LEU A 646 12.87 -10.79 -11.42
C LEU A 646 13.95 -10.70 -10.34
N TRP A 647 14.16 -11.76 -9.55
CA TRP A 647 15.24 -11.79 -8.56
C TRP A 647 16.62 -11.72 -9.21
N ARG A 648 16.85 -12.46 -10.30
CA ARG A 648 18.09 -12.36 -11.08
C ARG A 648 18.30 -10.94 -11.62
N GLN A 649 17.25 -10.31 -12.15
CA GLN A 649 17.32 -8.94 -12.66
C GLN A 649 17.69 -7.94 -11.56
N MET A 650 17.11 -8.09 -10.35
CA MET A 650 17.46 -7.27 -9.19
C MET A 650 18.94 -7.43 -8.79
N VAL A 651 19.45 -8.66 -8.70
CA VAL A 651 20.88 -8.92 -8.41
C VAL A 651 21.80 -8.35 -9.50
N GLU A 652 21.40 -8.47 -10.77
CA GLU A 652 22.15 -7.90 -11.91
C GLU A 652 22.15 -6.36 -11.86
N ALA A 653 21.02 -5.72 -11.55
CA ALA A 653 20.91 -4.27 -11.40
C ALA A 653 21.81 -3.74 -10.26
N ILE A 654 21.86 -4.44 -9.13
CA ILE A 654 22.74 -4.11 -8.01
C ILE A 654 24.21 -4.24 -8.42
N ARG A 655 24.60 -5.36 -9.06
CA ARG A 655 26.01 -5.60 -9.46
C ARG A 655 26.52 -4.58 -10.46
N GLU A 656 25.69 -4.20 -11.43
CA GLU A 656 26.01 -3.20 -12.46
C GLU A 656 25.74 -1.75 -11.98
N GLN A 657 25.47 -1.53 -10.69
CA GLN A 657 25.22 -0.22 -10.06
C GLN A 657 24.08 0.60 -10.69
N ARG A 658 23.09 -0.07 -11.29
CA ARG A 658 21.94 0.54 -11.97
C ARG A 658 20.87 0.93 -10.96
N LEU A 659 21.10 2.06 -10.28
CA LEU A 659 20.35 2.53 -9.10
C LEU A 659 18.83 2.49 -9.29
N GLY A 660 18.29 3.14 -10.33
CA GLY A 660 16.85 3.20 -10.54
C GLY A 660 16.24 1.83 -10.80
N GLU A 661 16.94 0.97 -11.54
CA GLU A 661 16.48 -0.40 -11.79
C GLU A 661 16.52 -1.27 -10.52
N SER A 662 17.51 -1.13 -9.65
CA SER A 662 17.56 -1.87 -8.39
C SER A 662 16.43 -1.47 -7.43
N LEU A 663 16.11 -0.18 -7.35
CA LEU A 663 14.96 0.32 -6.57
C LEU A 663 13.62 -0.13 -7.17
N LEU A 664 13.47 0.00 -8.49
CA LEU A 664 12.24 -0.38 -9.20
C LEU A 664 11.97 -1.88 -9.11
N THR A 665 12.98 -2.73 -9.31
CA THR A 665 12.86 -4.19 -9.15
C THR A 665 12.60 -4.59 -7.69
N SER A 666 13.19 -3.91 -6.71
CA SER A 666 12.91 -4.11 -5.28
C SER A 666 11.44 -3.83 -4.93
N LEU A 667 10.90 -2.68 -5.35
CA LEU A 667 9.50 -2.31 -5.12
C LEU A 667 8.52 -3.26 -5.81
N VAL A 668 8.85 -3.72 -7.02
CA VAL A 668 8.06 -4.73 -7.74
C VAL A 668 8.17 -6.10 -7.05
N ALA A 669 9.31 -6.46 -6.46
CA ALA A 669 9.46 -7.70 -5.69
C ALA A 669 8.57 -7.70 -4.42
N ILE A 670 8.51 -6.59 -3.68
CA ILE A 670 7.60 -6.42 -2.52
C ILE A 670 6.15 -6.67 -2.93
N ARG A 671 5.70 -6.13 -4.07
CA ARG A 671 4.35 -6.40 -4.61
C ARG A 671 4.14 -7.88 -4.90
N HIS A 672 5.09 -8.55 -5.56
CA HIS A 672 4.98 -9.98 -5.90
C HIS A 672 4.96 -10.89 -4.66
N SER A 673 5.63 -10.49 -3.58
CA SER A 673 5.57 -11.17 -2.29
C SER A 673 4.24 -10.99 -1.54
N GLY A 674 3.36 -10.11 -2.00
CA GLY A 674 2.08 -9.80 -1.34
C GLY A 674 2.14 -8.63 -0.35
N GLY A 675 3.22 -7.84 -0.38
CA GLY A 675 3.51 -6.80 0.61
C GLY A 675 4.77 -7.14 1.43
N ILE A 676 5.05 -6.32 2.44
CA ILE A 676 6.25 -6.49 3.29
C ILE A 676 6.17 -7.76 4.16
N ASP A 677 4.96 -8.17 4.57
CA ASP A 677 4.73 -9.32 5.45
C ASP A 677 5.06 -10.66 4.78
N GLY A 678 4.92 -10.73 3.46
CA GLY A 678 5.21 -11.93 2.66
C GLY A 678 6.66 -12.07 2.21
N LEU A 679 7.53 -11.09 2.53
CA LEU A 679 8.96 -11.15 2.15
C LEU A 679 9.66 -12.34 2.84
N SER A 680 10.47 -13.07 2.09
CA SER A 680 11.43 -14.02 2.66
C SER A 680 12.75 -13.33 3.01
N ALA A 681 13.49 -13.86 3.98
CA ALA A 681 14.76 -13.28 4.41
C ALA A 681 15.77 -13.07 3.25
N PRO A 682 15.95 -13.99 2.28
CA PRO A 682 16.85 -13.74 1.14
C PRO A 682 16.38 -12.60 0.21
N VAL A 683 15.06 -12.43 0.04
CA VAL A 683 14.50 -11.35 -0.79
C VAL A 683 14.67 -10.02 -0.08
N LEU A 684 14.35 -9.95 1.22
CA LEU A 684 14.58 -8.77 2.04
C LEU A 684 16.06 -8.39 2.07
N ALA A 685 16.97 -9.34 2.31
CA ALA A 685 18.41 -9.09 2.28
C ALA A 685 18.85 -8.48 0.95
N THR A 686 18.36 -8.99 -0.19
CA THR A 686 18.67 -8.43 -1.50
C THR A 686 18.13 -6.99 -1.67
N ILE A 687 16.95 -6.68 -1.13
CA ILE A 687 16.38 -5.33 -1.13
C ILE A 687 17.17 -4.38 -0.22
N LEU A 688 17.55 -4.82 0.98
CA LEU A 688 18.35 -4.02 1.93
C LEU A 688 19.75 -3.74 1.36
N ALA A 689 20.37 -4.72 0.70
CA ALA A 689 21.59 -4.52 -0.07
C ALA A 689 21.39 -3.48 -1.18
N ALA A 690 20.33 -3.57 -1.99
CA ALA A 690 20.03 -2.58 -3.03
C ALA A 690 19.89 -1.16 -2.47
N LEU A 691 19.19 -0.99 -1.34
CA LEU A 691 19.04 0.29 -0.65
C LEU A 691 20.38 0.79 -0.09
N ARG A 692 21.22 -0.08 0.47
CA ARG A 692 22.55 0.29 0.98
C ARG A 692 23.48 0.75 -0.15
N GLU A 693 23.55 0.01 -1.26
CA GLU A 693 24.37 0.39 -2.43
C GLU A 693 23.86 1.68 -3.09
N ALA A 694 22.55 1.95 -3.02
CA ALA A 694 21.95 3.24 -3.42
C ALA A 694 22.15 4.38 -2.39
N ASN A 695 22.92 4.15 -1.32
CA ASN A 695 23.14 5.07 -0.19
C ASN A 695 21.85 5.50 0.55
N LEU A 696 20.80 4.69 0.50
CA LEU A 696 19.51 4.88 1.17
C LEU A 696 19.45 4.12 2.51
N LYS A 697 20.49 4.28 3.34
CA LYS A 697 20.60 3.59 4.65
C LYS A 697 19.40 3.84 5.59
N PRO A 698 18.81 5.06 5.68
CA PRO A 698 17.59 5.27 6.46
C PRO A 698 16.43 4.39 5.97
N TYR A 699 16.12 4.40 4.67
CA TYR A 699 15.10 3.52 4.09
C TYR A 699 15.35 2.03 4.34
N ALA A 700 16.61 1.59 4.29
CA ALA A 700 16.96 0.20 4.59
C ALA A 700 16.63 -0.15 6.06
N ARG A 701 17.01 0.72 7.00
CA ARG A 701 16.69 0.59 8.42
C ARG A 701 15.18 0.60 8.66
N ASP A 702 14.47 1.59 8.11
CA ASP A 702 13.03 1.76 8.31
C ASP A 702 12.22 0.59 7.71
N LEU A 703 12.60 0.10 6.52
CA LEU A 703 11.99 -1.07 5.90
C LEU A 703 12.24 -2.34 6.72
N ALA A 704 13.47 -2.54 7.20
CA ALA A 704 13.81 -3.68 8.05
C ALA A 704 13.02 -3.67 9.38
N LEU A 705 12.87 -2.47 9.97
CA LEU A 705 12.08 -2.28 11.19
C LEU A 705 10.59 -2.54 10.95
N ASP A 706 9.99 -1.95 9.91
CA ASP A 706 8.58 -2.14 9.56
C ASP A 706 8.27 -3.64 9.34
N VAL A 707 9.15 -4.37 8.64
CA VAL A 707 9.03 -5.83 8.48
C VAL A 707 9.08 -6.60 9.81
N LEU A 708 9.99 -6.27 10.73
CA LEU A 708 10.09 -6.94 12.04
C LEU A 708 8.93 -6.58 13.00
N LEU A 709 8.26 -5.44 12.76
CA LEU A 709 7.09 -5.01 13.52
C LEU A 709 5.79 -5.67 13.02
N THR A 710 5.66 -5.91 11.72
CA THR A 710 4.43 -6.45 11.12
C THR A 710 4.44 -7.96 10.90
N GLN A 711 5.60 -8.61 10.82
CA GLN A 711 5.64 -10.07 10.71
C GLN A 711 5.07 -10.76 11.96
N ASN A 712 4.34 -11.84 11.69
CA ASN A 712 3.90 -12.80 12.69
C ASN A 712 5.06 -13.74 13.06
N ASP A 713 5.06 -14.15 14.33
CA ASP A 713 5.89 -15.23 14.86
C ASP A 713 5.45 -16.61 14.31
#